data_AF-A0A8J8KJQ3-F1
#
_entry.id   AF-A0A8J8KJQ3-F1
#
_cell.length_a   1.000
_cell.length_b   1.000
_cell.length_c   1.000
_cell.angle_alpha   90.00
_cell.angle_beta   90.00
_cell.angle_gamma   90.00
#
_symmetry.space_group_name_H-M   'P 1'
#
loop_
_entity.id
_entity.type
_entity.pdbx_description
1 polymer ?
#
loop_
_entity_poly.entity_id
_entity_poly.type
_entity_poly.pdbx_seq_one_letter_code
_entity_poly.pdbx_strand_id
1 'polypeptide(L)'
;MDAHRSLTGALAAALTATTLLSVSLLIRPAARTADDVDRAGAALTGLDLSSANRRTPIAGLYDWSKAGYRNGANLPGSGDVNPDAACQVTASELATQYAVHPNDGVDDTTGLQSAIDFVRTTCSAAASFTKLSLITLPAGVLNVSRQLGVDADYLIVRGAGSDPATGTRLVFQPDANTRYDTLTADGSDWDEDGMVSGQGKGGWLWPGRGLFRVQSRQVHSAYASDYAAAPANRKDIFEGTVNVHWKAGQKLAAKPGETGYAARTGDTVVYVASLTGLTAGTLVNIRAANSVKFYNSQNVFDTALMSNLHMRQQIFTITAVNSTAKSITLDKPLEYDVPITSTSDGSAAIGGTVYDSKAAPLVDPVVGVGFENFFLTQNEPGLNAADAVHNYGNMDPAGEMHGIVFKWAANSWVRGIRTSMTGSHPIVTEEAAHLTIVDNYLDGAWNKGKGGNGYFRGSRVWDSVYAGNVSRNLRHFTFQWSASGNVAIGNDTDSDFNLHGGWERNNLIELNTVTVPYAHRSANCQANCGEEGGGAPDDSNWFPIWWAAGQKAVKWSGSSGPRNVFFHNTMTKQLGSDTAPYTAYYADQSRIYQFGWSGSAWRHLDIAGTPIADWAGHEQADYTDGHGVDASRTDAGPSLFLLSLTGTPSASPSPSSASPSPSSASPSPSGVVGLRCAFAQTSVWSSGYGGQVTVYNDGTATVPSWSAEFDLPTGTSVSSMWRATYAKSGSHYVVTPLAYAADIAPGGSEYFGFNVSGLGTPTNLTCR
;
A
#
# COMPACT_ATOMS: atom_id res chain seq x y z
N MET A 1 53.82 15.07 -21.19
CA MET A 1 54.87 16.10 -21.20
C MET A 1 54.52 17.08 -22.31
N ASP A 2 54.15 18.29 -21.87
CA ASP A 2 54.23 19.62 -22.50
C ASP A 2 53.84 19.77 -23.99
N ALA A 3 52.73 20.43 -24.36
CA ALA A 3 52.35 21.84 -24.17
C ALA A 3 52.93 22.82 -25.22
N HIS A 4 51.99 23.39 -25.99
CA HIS A 4 51.87 24.79 -26.40
C HIS A 4 52.83 25.45 -27.41
N ARG A 5 52.22 26.06 -28.45
CA ARG A 5 52.30 27.47 -28.93
C ARG A 5 52.17 27.50 -30.47
N SER A 6 51.60 28.50 -31.17
CA SER A 6 50.85 29.73 -30.87
C SER A 6 50.75 30.52 -32.20
N LEU A 7 49.55 31.04 -32.56
CA LEU A 7 49.23 32.36 -33.20
C LEU A 7 49.94 32.72 -34.55
N THR A 8 49.40 33.35 -35.61
CA THR A 8 48.22 34.22 -35.87
C THR A 8 48.23 34.69 -37.35
N GLY A 9 47.05 34.83 -37.98
CA GLY A 9 46.62 35.90 -38.94
C GLY A 9 47.35 36.08 -40.30
N ALA A 10 46.75 36.49 -41.42
CA ALA A 10 45.52 37.23 -41.71
C ALA A 10 45.09 37.10 -43.22
N LEU A 11 43.81 37.40 -43.51
CA LEU A 11 43.14 37.99 -44.72
C LEU A 11 43.75 37.80 -46.14
N ALA A 12 43.03 37.77 -47.27
CA ALA A 12 41.63 37.66 -47.69
C ALA A 12 41.66 37.77 -49.25
N ALA A 13 40.90 36.98 -50.00
CA ALA A 13 40.46 37.32 -51.37
C ALA A 13 39.34 36.39 -51.86
N ALA A 14 38.29 37.00 -52.38
CA ALA A 14 37.00 36.41 -52.72
C ALA A 14 36.96 35.72 -54.10
N LEU A 15 36.07 34.74 -54.26
CA LEU A 15 35.29 34.57 -55.48
C LEU A 15 33.96 33.86 -55.17
N THR A 16 32.87 34.48 -55.61
CA THR A 16 31.46 34.13 -55.41
C THR A 16 30.92 33.22 -56.53
N ALA A 17 30.08 32.22 -56.18
CA ALA A 17 28.83 31.90 -56.90
C ALA A 17 28.05 30.73 -56.24
N THR A 18 27.00 31.11 -55.49
CA THR A 18 25.64 30.54 -55.40
C THR A 18 25.39 29.02 -55.49
N THR A 19 24.95 28.44 -54.37
CA THR A 19 23.89 27.43 -54.29
C THR A 19 23.14 27.59 -52.96
N LEU A 20 21.81 27.49 -52.98
CA LEU A 20 20.92 27.71 -51.83
C LEU A 20 21.22 26.73 -50.68
N LEU A 21 21.53 27.25 -49.49
CA LEU A 21 21.46 26.51 -48.23
C LEU A 21 20.31 27.07 -47.38
N SER A 22 19.32 26.23 -47.11
CA SER A 22 18.37 26.41 -46.02
C SER A 22 19.14 26.38 -44.69
N VAL A 23 19.07 27.46 -43.92
CA VAL A 23 19.67 27.53 -42.58
C VAL A 23 18.81 26.68 -41.65
N SER A 24 19.24 25.45 -41.38
CA SER A 24 18.85 24.73 -40.17
C SER A 24 19.51 25.43 -38.99
N LEU A 25 18.76 26.33 -38.35
CA LEU A 25 19.15 26.92 -37.08
C LEU A 25 19.24 25.77 -36.06
N LEU A 26 20.47 25.40 -35.67
CA LEU A 26 20.70 24.57 -34.49
C LEU A 26 20.20 25.34 -33.27
N ILE A 27 18.93 25.14 -32.92
CA ILE A 27 18.41 25.46 -31.61
C ILE A 27 19.08 24.49 -30.65
N ARG A 28 20.11 24.97 -29.94
CA ARG A 28 20.59 24.31 -28.72
C ARG A 28 19.38 24.15 -27.81
N PRO A 29 19.07 22.95 -27.29
CA PRO A 29 18.03 22.85 -26.27
C PRO A 29 18.48 23.73 -25.10
N ALA A 30 17.62 24.67 -24.72
CA ALA A 30 17.82 25.44 -23.50
C ALA A 30 18.01 24.45 -22.35
N ALA A 31 18.98 24.74 -21.47
CA ALA A 31 19.16 23.98 -20.24
C ALA A 31 17.83 24.02 -19.47
N ARG A 32 17.27 22.83 -19.19
CA ARG A 32 16.07 22.66 -18.37
C ARG A 32 16.34 23.22 -16.98
N THR A 33 15.48 24.10 -16.50
CA THR A 33 15.48 24.58 -15.12
C THR A 33 14.82 23.55 -14.20
N ALA A 34 15.02 23.67 -12.88
CA ALA A 34 14.47 22.78 -11.86
C ALA A 34 12.92 22.65 -11.90
N ASP A 35 12.22 23.61 -12.51
CA ASP A 35 10.76 23.61 -12.67
C ASP A 35 10.22 22.58 -13.69
N ASP A 36 11.07 21.98 -14.53
CA ASP A 36 10.65 20.98 -15.53
C ASP A 36 10.51 19.55 -14.93
N VAL A 37 10.87 19.37 -13.65
CA VAL A 37 10.81 18.08 -12.92
C VAL A 37 9.48 17.90 -12.16
N ASP A 38 8.73 18.97 -11.89
CA ASP A 38 7.42 18.94 -11.19
C ASP A 38 6.24 18.47 -12.08
N ARG A 39 6.52 17.84 -13.23
CA ARG A 39 5.53 17.17 -14.09
C ARG A 39 5.66 15.64 -14.13
N ALA A 40 6.34 15.03 -13.16
CA ALA A 40 6.15 13.60 -12.86
C ALA A 40 4.84 13.45 -12.06
N GLY A 41 3.90 12.67 -12.60
CA GLY A 41 2.47 12.73 -12.24
C GLY A 41 2.18 12.45 -10.77
N ALA A 42 1.38 13.31 -10.15
CA ALA A 42 0.78 13.06 -8.85
C ALA A 42 0.05 11.71 -8.82
N ALA A 43 -0.08 11.12 -7.63
CA ALA A 43 -0.87 9.89 -7.45
C ALA A 43 -2.23 10.00 -8.15
N LEU A 44 -2.62 8.92 -8.82
CA LEU A 44 -3.92 8.80 -9.46
C LEU A 44 -4.97 8.50 -8.39
N THR A 45 -5.44 9.56 -7.75
CA THR A 45 -6.45 9.47 -6.69
C THR A 45 -7.87 9.30 -7.26
N GLY A 46 -8.75 8.65 -6.50
CA GLY A 46 -10.16 8.52 -6.87
C GLY A 46 -10.41 7.59 -8.08
N LEU A 47 -9.51 6.64 -8.34
CA LEU A 47 -9.72 5.62 -9.36
C LEU A 47 -11.01 4.82 -9.09
N ASP A 48 -11.80 4.57 -10.13
CA ASP A 48 -12.91 3.62 -10.05
C ASP A 48 -12.38 2.20 -9.99
N LEU A 49 -12.28 1.68 -8.76
CA LEU A 49 -11.85 0.30 -8.48
C LEU A 49 -13.03 -0.67 -8.40
N SER A 50 -14.21 -0.29 -8.87
CA SER A 50 -15.37 -1.17 -8.90
C SER A 50 -15.17 -2.37 -9.81
N SER A 51 -15.91 -3.45 -9.54
CA SER A 51 -15.96 -4.61 -10.43
C SER A 51 -16.41 -4.25 -11.86
N ALA A 52 -17.18 -3.16 -12.03
CA ALA A 52 -17.66 -2.71 -13.33
C ALA A 52 -16.55 -2.08 -14.20
N ASN A 53 -15.49 -1.56 -13.58
CA ASN A 53 -14.33 -1.02 -14.27
C ASN A 53 -13.17 -2.02 -14.36
N ARG A 54 -13.36 -3.29 -13.98
CA ARG A 54 -12.33 -4.32 -14.12
C ARG A 54 -12.18 -4.75 -15.56
N ARG A 55 -10.94 -4.78 -16.04
CA ARG A 55 -10.63 -5.34 -17.35
C ARG A 55 -10.82 -6.86 -17.33
N THR A 56 -11.33 -7.39 -18.44
CA THR A 56 -11.40 -8.85 -18.65
C THR A 56 -9.99 -9.46 -18.57
N PRO A 57 -9.82 -10.63 -17.92
CA PRO A 57 -8.50 -11.27 -17.79
C PRO A 57 -7.81 -11.46 -19.14
N ILE A 58 -6.55 -11.05 -19.20
CA ILE A 58 -5.73 -11.12 -20.41
C ILE A 58 -5.06 -12.50 -20.48
N ALA A 59 -5.22 -13.19 -21.61
CA ALA A 59 -4.68 -14.53 -21.78
C ALA A 59 -3.16 -14.56 -21.56
N GLY A 60 -2.70 -15.49 -20.71
CA GLY A 60 -1.28 -15.65 -20.40
C GLY A 60 -0.76 -14.76 -19.26
N LEU A 61 -1.59 -13.86 -18.72
CA LEU A 61 -1.33 -13.13 -17.48
C LEU A 61 -2.16 -13.70 -16.32
N TYR A 62 -1.85 -13.26 -15.10
CA TYR A 62 -2.66 -13.58 -13.93
C TYR A 62 -4.00 -12.81 -13.98
N ASP A 63 -5.04 -13.39 -13.38
CA ASP A 63 -6.34 -12.74 -13.27
C ASP A 63 -6.41 -11.90 -12.00
N TRP A 64 -6.22 -10.59 -12.14
CA TRP A 64 -6.36 -9.63 -11.04
C TRP A 64 -7.78 -9.11 -10.86
N SER A 65 -8.77 -9.51 -11.66
CA SER A 65 -10.12 -8.90 -11.65
C SER A 65 -10.81 -8.95 -10.28
N LYS A 66 -10.43 -9.91 -9.44
CA LYS A 66 -10.93 -10.11 -8.08
C LYS A 66 -10.05 -9.48 -6.99
N ALA A 67 -8.99 -8.76 -7.31
CA ALA A 67 -8.18 -8.08 -6.31
C ALA A 67 -8.99 -6.97 -5.62
N GLY A 68 -8.79 -6.84 -4.31
CA GLY A 68 -9.39 -5.83 -3.45
C GLY A 68 -10.52 -6.35 -2.56
N TYR A 69 -11.14 -5.43 -1.84
CA TYR A 69 -12.23 -5.65 -0.90
C TYR A 69 -13.28 -6.62 -1.45
N ARG A 70 -13.54 -7.71 -0.72
CA ARG A 70 -14.54 -8.73 -1.04
C ARG A 70 -14.51 -9.20 -2.50
N ASN A 71 -13.33 -9.56 -2.99
CA ASN A 71 -13.11 -10.00 -4.37
C ASN A 71 -13.38 -8.91 -5.42
N GLY A 72 -12.95 -7.68 -5.15
CA GLY A 72 -13.11 -6.54 -6.06
C GLY A 72 -14.48 -5.86 -6.01
N ALA A 73 -15.25 -6.05 -4.94
CA ALA A 73 -16.45 -5.29 -4.67
C ALA A 73 -16.14 -3.83 -4.32
N ASN A 74 -17.15 -2.97 -4.42
CA ASN A 74 -17.03 -1.57 -4.00
C ASN A 74 -16.76 -1.48 -2.50
N LEU A 75 -15.95 -0.47 -2.11
CA LEU A 75 -15.82 -0.10 -0.71
C LEU A 75 -17.17 0.35 -0.14
N PRO A 76 -17.44 0.09 1.14
CA PRO A 76 -18.70 0.48 1.78
C PRO A 76 -19.00 1.98 1.66
N GLY A 77 -20.28 2.28 1.40
CA GLY A 77 -20.84 3.62 1.39
C GLY A 77 -21.69 3.90 2.64
N SER A 78 -22.36 5.05 2.66
CA SER A 78 -23.28 5.41 3.76
C SER A 78 -24.45 4.44 3.90
N GLY A 79 -24.91 3.84 2.80
CA GLY A 79 -25.99 2.85 2.78
C GLY A 79 -25.62 1.50 3.39
N ASP A 80 -24.32 1.22 3.61
CA ASP A 80 -23.85 -0.02 4.23
C ASP A 80 -23.65 0.13 5.75
N VAL A 81 -23.79 1.33 6.31
CA VAL A 81 -23.70 1.56 7.75
C VAL A 81 -24.91 0.93 8.46
N ASN A 82 -24.66 0.33 9.61
CA ASN A 82 -25.66 -0.33 10.44
C ASN A 82 -26.78 0.67 10.80
N PRO A 83 -28.04 0.44 10.40
CA PRO A 83 -29.12 1.39 10.64
C PRO A 83 -29.51 1.49 12.13
N ASP A 84 -29.05 0.56 12.97
CA ASP A 84 -29.21 0.67 14.41
C ASP A 84 -28.27 1.76 14.96
N ALA A 85 -28.86 2.84 15.48
CA ALA A 85 -28.13 3.95 16.06
C ALA A 85 -27.24 3.52 17.23
N ALA A 86 -27.59 2.45 17.97
CA ALA A 86 -26.75 1.93 19.04
C ALA A 86 -25.41 1.41 18.53
N CYS A 87 -25.31 1.04 17.25
CA CYS A 87 -24.07 0.58 16.62
C CYS A 87 -23.37 1.68 15.79
N GLN A 88 -23.78 2.93 15.97
CA GLN A 88 -23.16 4.11 15.38
C GLN A 88 -22.69 5.05 16.51
N VAL A 89 -21.55 4.74 17.11
CA VAL A 89 -20.96 5.55 18.19
C VAL A 89 -20.51 6.89 17.62
N THR A 90 -21.21 7.96 18.00
CA THR A 90 -20.93 9.32 17.56
C THR A 90 -19.79 9.96 18.37
N ALA A 91 -19.23 11.06 17.86
CA ALA A 91 -18.24 11.86 18.58
C ALA A 91 -18.77 12.38 19.94
N SER A 92 -20.06 12.70 20.03
CA SER A 92 -20.69 13.13 21.27
C SER A 92 -20.80 11.99 22.30
N GLU A 93 -21.05 10.77 21.84
CA GLU A 93 -21.12 9.59 22.71
C GLU A 93 -19.72 9.17 23.15
N LEU A 94 -18.72 9.25 22.27
CA LEU A 94 -17.30 9.10 22.64
C LEU A 94 -16.94 10.01 23.81
N ALA A 95 -17.31 11.29 23.75
CA ALA A 95 -17.08 12.23 24.85
C ALA A 95 -17.89 11.87 26.12
N THR A 96 -19.20 11.67 26.00
CA THR A 96 -20.09 11.58 27.17
C THR A 96 -20.14 10.20 27.84
N GLN A 97 -19.88 9.13 27.09
CA GLN A 97 -19.98 7.74 27.57
C GLN A 97 -18.62 7.07 27.72
N TYR A 98 -17.62 7.49 26.94
CA TYR A 98 -16.30 6.84 26.89
C TYR A 98 -15.16 7.77 27.35
N ALA A 99 -15.45 9.01 27.72
CA ALA A 99 -14.47 10.01 28.15
C ALA A 99 -13.35 10.27 27.13
N VAL A 100 -13.70 10.26 25.84
CA VAL A 100 -12.80 10.59 24.73
C VAL A 100 -13.02 12.04 24.31
N HIS A 101 -12.06 12.92 24.58
CA HIS A 101 -12.22 14.37 24.41
C HIS A 101 -11.08 14.96 23.59
N PRO A 102 -11.37 15.62 22.45
CA PRO A 102 -10.31 16.21 21.66
C PRO A 102 -9.68 17.42 22.36
N ASN A 103 -8.37 17.55 22.25
CA ASN A 103 -7.55 18.68 22.71
C ASN A 103 -7.54 18.92 24.23
N ASP A 104 -7.85 17.93 25.05
CA ASP A 104 -7.83 18.07 26.52
C ASP A 104 -6.47 17.70 27.15
N GLY A 105 -5.57 17.10 26.36
CA GLY A 105 -4.25 16.66 26.81
C GLY A 105 -4.28 15.37 27.64
N VAL A 106 -5.42 14.68 27.72
CA VAL A 106 -5.60 13.42 28.43
C VAL A 106 -5.43 12.26 27.44
N ASP A 107 -5.07 11.09 27.97
CA ASP A 107 -4.97 9.85 27.20
C ASP A 107 -6.36 9.22 26.98
N ASP A 108 -6.78 9.18 25.72
CA ASP A 108 -8.07 8.67 25.24
C ASP A 108 -8.08 7.15 25.03
N THR A 109 -6.95 6.45 25.21
CA THR A 109 -6.80 5.03 24.87
C THR A 109 -7.88 4.15 25.47
N THR A 110 -8.15 4.30 26.78
CA THR A 110 -9.14 3.45 27.48
C THR A 110 -10.55 3.66 26.95
N GLY A 111 -10.90 4.91 26.64
CA GLY A 111 -12.20 5.26 26.09
C GLY A 111 -12.40 4.70 24.69
N LEU A 112 -11.42 4.91 23.80
CA LEU A 112 -11.43 4.38 22.45
C LEU A 112 -11.49 2.85 22.44
N GLN A 113 -10.71 2.17 23.28
CA GLN A 113 -10.77 0.71 23.39
C GLN A 113 -12.13 0.24 23.89
N SER A 114 -12.72 0.93 24.87
CA SER A 114 -14.05 0.58 25.41
C SER A 114 -15.15 0.72 24.36
N ALA A 115 -15.08 1.72 23.48
CA ALA A 115 -16.01 1.87 22.36
C ALA A 115 -15.88 0.73 21.35
N ILE A 116 -14.66 0.31 21.03
CA ILE A 116 -14.41 -0.86 20.16
C ILE A 116 -14.95 -2.15 20.82
N ASP A 117 -14.70 -2.34 22.12
CA ASP A 117 -15.17 -3.49 22.89
C ASP A 117 -16.70 -3.55 22.95
N PHE A 118 -17.36 -2.40 23.07
CA PHE A 118 -18.81 -2.29 22.99
C PHE A 118 -19.33 -2.75 21.61
N VAL A 119 -18.76 -2.25 20.51
CA VAL A 119 -19.14 -2.68 19.16
C VAL A 119 -18.94 -4.18 18.98
N ARG A 120 -17.78 -4.70 19.39
CA ARG A 120 -17.47 -6.14 19.32
C ARG A 120 -18.52 -6.98 20.02
N THR A 121 -18.86 -6.63 21.25
CA THR A 121 -19.74 -7.43 22.12
C THR A 121 -21.21 -7.28 21.77
N THR A 122 -21.63 -6.10 21.32
CA THR A 122 -23.06 -5.76 21.16
C THR A 122 -23.50 -5.81 19.70
N CYS A 123 -22.62 -5.44 18.76
CA CYS A 123 -23.00 -5.18 17.37
C CYS A 123 -22.48 -6.21 16.39
N SER A 124 -21.24 -6.70 16.53
CA SER A 124 -20.59 -7.54 15.52
C SER A 124 -21.36 -8.83 15.18
N ALA A 125 -22.00 -9.48 16.17
CA ALA A 125 -22.77 -10.72 15.95
C ALA A 125 -23.99 -10.55 15.01
N ALA A 126 -24.54 -9.33 14.93
CA ALA A 126 -25.69 -8.99 14.08
C ALA A 126 -25.31 -8.09 12.89
N ALA A 127 -24.02 -7.83 12.70
CA ALA A 127 -23.47 -7.02 11.63
C ALA A 127 -23.17 -7.86 10.38
N SER A 128 -22.89 -7.18 9.26
CA SER A 128 -22.50 -7.82 8.01
C SER A 128 -21.81 -6.79 7.10
N PHE A 129 -21.34 -7.22 5.93
CA PHE A 129 -20.74 -6.33 4.93
C PHE A 129 -21.70 -5.26 4.34
N THR A 130 -22.99 -5.30 4.66
CA THR A 130 -23.97 -4.24 4.31
C THR A 130 -24.65 -3.67 5.56
N LYS A 131 -24.06 -3.91 6.74
CA LYS A 131 -24.55 -3.48 8.04
C LYS A 131 -23.37 -3.27 8.99
N LEU A 132 -22.47 -2.36 8.64
CA LEU A 132 -21.23 -2.11 9.36
C LEU A 132 -21.44 -1.12 10.52
N SER A 133 -20.94 -1.46 11.70
CA SER A 133 -20.92 -0.53 12.83
C SER A 133 -19.96 0.62 12.55
N LEU A 134 -20.23 1.79 13.14
CA LEU A 134 -19.46 3.00 12.90
C LEU A 134 -19.03 3.62 14.22
N ILE A 135 -17.74 3.93 14.35
CA ILE A 135 -17.21 4.84 15.37
C ILE A 135 -16.74 6.11 14.66
N THR A 136 -17.35 7.24 15.00
CA THR A 136 -17.01 8.56 14.46
C THR A 136 -16.13 9.33 15.44
N LEU A 137 -14.86 9.54 15.09
CA LEU A 137 -13.92 10.29 15.90
C LEU A 137 -14.14 11.80 15.74
N PRO A 138 -14.04 12.60 16.82
CA PRO A 138 -14.14 14.06 16.76
C PRO A 138 -12.95 14.69 16.01
N ALA A 139 -13.16 15.90 15.49
CA ALA A 139 -12.05 16.77 15.06
C ALA A 139 -11.22 17.23 16.27
N GLY A 140 -9.92 17.41 16.06
CA GLY A 140 -8.96 17.77 17.11
C GLY A 140 -8.02 16.62 17.48
N VAL A 141 -7.19 16.87 18.49
CA VAL A 141 -6.13 15.97 18.94
C VAL A 141 -6.68 14.96 19.94
N LEU A 142 -6.54 13.68 19.65
CA LEU A 142 -6.77 12.58 20.59
C LEU A 142 -5.41 11.95 20.92
N ASN A 143 -5.08 11.84 22.20
CA ASN A 143 -3.82 11.24 22.62
C ASN A 143 -4.03 9.76 22.93
N VAL A 144 -3.15 8.91 22.42
CA VAL A 144 -3.21 7.46 22.65
C VAL A 144 -1.86 6.99 23.15
N SER A 145 -1.83 6.15 24.18
CA SER A 145 -0.60 5.66 24.79
C SER A 145 -0.39 4.14 24.62
N ARG A 146 -1.45 3.39 24.28
CA ARG A 146 -1.36 1.94 24.04
C ARG A 146 -2.00 1.53 22.73
N GLN A 147 -1.58 0.37 22.22
CA GLN A 147 -2.22 -0.26 21.06
C GLN A 147 -3.72 -0.45 21.28
N LEU A 148 -4.52 -0.06 20.31
CA LEU A 148 -5.94 -0.34 20.20
C LEU A 148 -6.14 -1.67 19.47
N GLY A 149 -6.68 -2.66 20.17
CA GLY A 149 -7.09 -3.93 19.59
C GLY A 149 -8.43 -3.75 18.86
N VAL A 150 -8.39 -3.87 17.53
CA VAL A 150 -9.55 -3.73 16.66
C VAL A 150 -9.99 -5.13 16.22
N ASP A 151 -10.72 -5.81 17.10
CA ASP A 151 -11.25 -7.17 16.91
C ASP A 151 -12.79 -7.21 16.89
N ALA A 152 -13.40 -6.09 16.51
CA ALA A 152 -14.80 -6.00 16.17
C ALA A 152 -14.97 -6.20 14.66
N ASP A 153 -15.63 -7.28 14.25
CA ASP A 153 -15.99 -7.48 12.85
C ASP A 153 -16.95 -6.39 12.37
N TYR A 154 -16.82 -6.04 11.09
CA TYR A 154 -17.68 -5.08 10.40
C TYR A 154 -17.70 -3.70 11.05
N LEU A 155 -16.53 -3.18 11.43
CA LEU A 155 -16.36 -1.89 12.07
C LEU A 155 -15.68 -0.86 11.16
N ILE A 156 -16.27 0.32 11.04
CA ILE A 156 -15.66 1.50 10.46
C ILE A 156 -15.20 2.43 11.58
N VAL A 157 -13.92 2.80 11.58
CA VAL A 157 -13.38 3.90 12.39
C VAL A 157 -13.13 5.08 11.46
N ARG A 158 -13.92 6.15 11.61
CA ARG A 158 -13.91 7.31 10.71
C ARG A 158 -13.60 8.59 11.47
N GLY A 159 -12.61 9.35 11.01
CA GLY A 159 -12.33 10.70 11.52
C GLY A 159 -13.11 11.80 10.81
N ALA A 160 -12.97 13.00 11.35
CA ALA A 160 -13.53 14.24 10.84
C ALA A 160 -12.71 14.86 9.68
N GLY A 161 -11.79 14.12 9.08
CA GLY A 161 -10.84 14.57 8.06
C GLY A 161 -9.39 14.25 8.43
N SER A 162 -8.52 14.12 7.42
CA SER A 162 -7.09 13.79 7.59
C SER A 162 -6.15 14.99 7.53
N ASP A 163 -6.71 16.20 7.41
CA ASP A 163 -5.95 17.44 7.59
C ASP A 163 -5.54 17.57 9.07
N PRO A 164 -4.25 17.66 9.41
CA PRO A 164 -3.77 17.67 10.80
C PRO A 164 -4.15 18.92 11.60
N ALA A 165 -4.58 20.00 10.94
CA ALA A 165 -4.97 21.25 11.59
C ALA A 165 -6.48 21.31 11.87
N THR A 166 -7.30 20.67 11.02
CA THR A 166 -8.76 20.81 11.06
C THR A 166 -9.52 19.50 11.29
N GLY A 167 -8.91 18.37 10.98
CA GLY A 167 -9.51 17.04 11.08
C GLY A 167 -9.26 16.33 12.41
N THR A 168 -9.46 15.01 12.43
CA THR A 168 -9.09 14.16 13.57
C THR A 168 -7.59 13.89 13.53
N ARG A 169 -6.90 14.14 14.63
CA ARG A 169 -5.46 13.88 14.78
C ARG A 169 -5.22 12.93 15.96
N LEU A 170 -4.83 11.70 15.65
CA LEU A 170 -4.38 10.72 16.62
C LEU A 170 -2.88 10.89 16.86
N VAL A 171 -2.51 11.22 18.10
CA VAL A 171 -1.12 11.32 18.54
C VAL A 171 -0.80 10.10 19.40
N PHE A 172 -0.07 9.16 18.83
CA PHE A 172 0.36 7.95 19.54
C PHE A 172 1.68 8.22 20.26
N GLN A 173 1.67 8.10 21.59
CA GLN A 173 2.88 8.20 22.41
C GLN A 173 2.98 6.94 23.28
N PRO A 174 3.62 5.87 22.77
CA PRO A 174 3.67 4.58 23.44
C PRO A 174 4.15 4.69 24.89
N ASP A 175 3.35 4.21 25.83
CA ASP A 175 3.72 4.14 27.25
C ASP A 175 4.74 3.02 27.52
N ALA A 176 5.20 2.91 28.76
CA ALA A 176 6.13 1.86 29.17
C ALA A 176 5.59 0.43 29.00
N ASN A 177 4.26 0.26 28.88
CA ASN A 177 3.66 -1.05 28.64
C ASN A 177 3.52 -1.40 27.16
N THR A 178 3.71 -0.41 26.29
CA THR A 178 3.56 -0.55 24.84
C THR A 178 4.92 -0.56 24.15
N ARG A 179 5.89 0.22 24.65
CA ARG A 179 7.27 0.22 24.17
C ARG A 179 7.93 -1.15 24.33
N TYR A 180 8.88 -1.44 23.44
CA TYR A 180 9.74 -2.60 23.62
C TYR A 180 10.80 -2.29 24.66
N ASP A 181 10.74 -3.01 25.77
CA ASP A 181 11.68 -2.92 26.89
C ASP A 181 12.78 -3.99 26.82
N THR A 182 12.76 -4.84 25.78
CA THR A 182 13.82 -5.79 25.46
C THR A 182 14.32 -5.50 24.06
N LEU A 183 15.55 -5.00 23.97
CA LEU A 183 16.25 -4.72 22.72
C LEU A 183 17.35 -5.76 22.50
N THR A 184 17.82 -5.87 21.26
CA THR A 184 18.97 -6.72 20.92
C THR A 184 20.19 -6.33 21.75
N ALA A 185 21.18 -7.22 21.85
CA ALA A 185 22.38 -6.97 22.67
C ALA A 185 23.16 -5.69 22.27
N ASP A 186 23.07 -5.28 21.00
CA ASP A 186 23.65 -4.04 20.48
C ASP A 186 22.69 -2.83 20.56
N GLY A 187 21.46 -3.02 21.07
CA GLY A 187 20.44 -1.99 21.25
C GLY A 187 19.86 -1.44 19.95
N SER A 188 20.10 -2.09 18.81
CA SER A 188 19.79 -1.55 17.47
C SER A 188 18.41 -1.92 16.92
N ASP A 189 17.72 -2.85 17.58
CA ASP A 189 16.42 -3.39 17.20
C ASP A 189 15.72 -3.92 18.45
N TRP A 190 14.42 -4.16 18.40
CA TRP A 190 13.74 -4.90 19.47
C TRP A 190 14.05 -6.40 19.39
N ASP A 191 14.16 -7.07 20.54
CA ASP A 191 14.59 -8.47 20.59
C ASP A 191 13.39 -9.42 20.59
N GLU A 192 13.02 -9.89 19.39
CA GLU A 192 11.93 -10.85 19.19
C GLU A 192 12.12 -12.16 19.95
N ASP A 193 13.37 -12.61 20.12
CA ASP A 193 13.72 -13.88 20.74
C ASP A 193 13.94 -13.75 22.26
N GLY A 194 14.51 -12.62 22.68
CA GLY A 194 14.78 -12.30 24.08
C GLY A 194 13.57 -11.80 24.85
N MET A 195 12.57 -11.20 24.18
CA MET A 195 11.35 -10.72 24.83
C MET A 195 10.42 -11.90 25.17
N VAL A 196 10.50 -12.41 26.41
CA VAL A 196 9.79 -13.64 26.81
C VAL A 196 8.82 -13.44 27.99
N SER A 197 7.83 -14.33 28.08
CA SER A 197 6.98 -14.51 29.27
C SER A 197 6.41 -15.93 29.26
N GLY A 198 6.66 -16.75 30.28
CA GLY A 198 6.26 -18.16 30.26
C GLY A 198 6.77 -18.87 29.00
N GLN A 199 5.87 -19.47 28.22
CA GLN A 199 6.19 -20.05 26.90
C GLN A 199 6.17 -19.04 25.75
N GLY A 200 5.65 -17.83 25.99
CA GLY A 200 5.53 -16.78 24.99
C GLY A 200 6.86 -16.14 24.63
N LYS A 201 7.01 -15.82 23.34
CA LYS A 201 8.17 -15.11 22.78
C LYS A 201 7.71 -13.91 21.96
N GLY A 202 8.53 -12.87 21.90
CA GLY A 202 8.28 -11.63 21.16
C GLY A 202 7.95 -11.87 19.69
N GLY A 203 8.61 -12.84 19.03
CA GLY A 203 8.30 -13.23 17.65
C GLY A 203 6.85 -13.68 17.40
N TRP A 204 6.05 -13.98 18.44
CA TRP A 204 4.61 -14.22 18.29
C TRP A 204 3.81 -12.92 18.05
N LEU A 205 4.37 -11.76 18.38
CA LEU A 205 3.78 -10.46 18.08
C LEU A 205 3.96 -10.05 16.62
N TRP A 206 4.95 -10.63 15.94
CA TRP A 206 5.32 -10.33 14.56
C TRP A 206 4.10 -10.00 13.68
N PRO A 207 4.02 -8.85 12.99
CA PRO A 207 5.13 -7.95 12.65
C PRO A 207 5.54 -6.96 13.74
N GLY A 208 4.91 -7.00 14.91
CA GLY A 208 5.13 -6.04 15.99
C GLY A 208 3.82 -5.38 16.43
N ARG A 209 3.90 -4.36 17.28
CA ARG A 209 2.76 -3.56 17.77
C ARG A 209 2.43 -2.42 16.83
N GLY A 210 1.22 -1.86 16.93
CA GLY A 210 0.88 -0.60 16.27
C GLY A 210 -0.17 0.19 17.02
N LEU A 211 -0.53 1.40 16.54
CA LEU A 211 -1.64 2.15 17.12
C LEU A 211 -2.95 1.36 16.97
N PHE A 212 -3.23 0.88 15.76
CA PHE A 212 -4.37 0.00 15.49
C PHE A 212 -3.88 -1.38 15.11
N ARG A 213 -4.40 -2.41 15.78
CA ARG A 213 -4.14 -3.81 15.43
C ARG A 213 -5.43 -4.54 15.14
N VAL A 214 -5.64 -4.86 13.87
CA VAL A 214 -6.76 -5.67 13.38
C VAL A 214 -6.37 -7.13 13.49
N GLN A 215 -6.71 -7.73 14.63
CA GLN A 215 -6.47 -9.13 14.96
C GLN A 215 -7.33 -9.51 16.18
N SER A 216 -7.81 -10.76 16.24
CA SER A 216 -8.42 -11.31 17.46
C SER A 216 -7.49 -11.20 18.68
N ARG A 217 -8.07 -10.79 19.82
CA ARG A 217 -7.41 -10.83 21.14
C ARG A 217 -7.65 -12.14 21.92
N GLN A 218 -8.22 -13.18 21.29
CA GLN A 218 -8.45 -14.46 21.96
C GLN A 218 -7.13 -15.14 22.35
N VAL A 219 -7.12 -15.81 23.51
CA VAL A 219 -5.96 -16.56 24.02
C VAL A 219 -6.30 -18.04 24.03
N HIS A 220 -5.45 -18.88 23.43
CA HIS A 220 -5.63 -20.33 23.45
C HIS A 220 -5.61 -20.85 24.89
N SER A 221 -6.49 -21.81 25.23
CA SER A 221 -6.59 -22.39 26.58
C SER A 221 -5.27 -22.94 27.13
N ALA A 222 -4.43 -23.50 26.26
CA ALA A 222 -3.08 -23.99 26.61
C ALA A 222 -2.13 -22.92 27.17
N TYR A 223 -2.40 -21.63 26.95
CA TYR A 223 -1.58 -20.51 27.45
C TYR A 223 -2.33 -19.64 28.46
N ALA A 224 -3.51 -20.05 28.93
CA ALA A 224 -4.31 -19.24 29.84
C ALA A 224 -3.58 -18.92 31.15
N SER A 225 -2.80 -19.87 31.69
CA SER A 225 -1.97 -19.64 32.88
C SER A 225 -0.84 -18.64 32.63
N ASP A 226 -0.13 -18.79 31.50
CA ASP A 226 0.98 -17.92 31.12
C ASP A 226 0.48 -16.49 30.89
N TYR A 227 -0.64 -16.34 30.17
CA TYR A 227 -1.28 -15.05 29.94
C TYR A 227 -1.76 -14.37 31.23
N ALA A 228 -2.34 -15.14 32.16
CA ALA A 228 -2.79 -14.61 33.45
C ALA A 228 -1.60 -14.12 34.32
N ALA A 229 -0.45 -14.79 34.24
CA ALA A 229 0.76 -14.43 34.96
C ALA A 229 1.60 -13.35 34.24
N ALA A 230 1.39 -13.13 32.94
CA ALA A 230 2.16 -12.20 32.14
C ALA A 230 1.94 -10.74 32.61
N PRO A 231 3.02 -9.93 32.70
CA PRO A 231 2.88 -8.50 32.91
C PRO A 231 2.17 -7.84 31.71
N ALA A 232 1.64 -6.62 31.91
CA ALA A 232 0.82 -5.94 30.92
C ALA A 232 1.49 -5.85 29.53
N ASN A 233 2.79 -5.55 29.48
CA ASN A 233 3.60 -5.44 28.27
C ASN A 233 4.02 -6.78 27.64
N ARG A 234 3.44 -7.89 28.10
CA ARG A 234 3.66 -9.24 27.57
C ARG A 234 2.36 -9.98 27.27
N LYS A 235 1.21 -9.42 27.62
CA LYS A 235 -0.09 -10.09 27.41
C LYS A 235 -0.38 -10.33 25.94
N ASP A 236 -0.12 -9.32 25.12
CA ASP A 236 -0.35 -9.34 23.68
C ASP A 236 0.43 -10.44 22.94
N ILE A 237 1.53 -10.95 23.50
CA ILE A 237 2.30 -12.09 22.94
C ILE A 237 1.39 -13.31 22.69
N PHE A 238 0.41 -13.52 23.55
CA PHE A 238 -0.47 -14.70 23.50
C PHE A 238 -1.75 -14.48 22.70
N GLU A 239 -2.01 -13.25 22.25
CA GLU A 239 -3.27 -12.85 21.64
C GLU A 239 -3.28 -13.17 20.14
N GLY A 240 -4.28 -13.96 19.72
CA GLY A 240 -4.63 -14.30 18.34
C GLY A 240 -3.62 -15.19 17.59
N THR A 241 -2.33 -14.88 17.65
CA THR A 241 -1.31 -15.43 16.74
C THR A 241 -1.13 -16.92 16.93
N VAL A 242 -1.02 -17.35 18.18
CA VAL A 242 -0.72 -18.75 18.52
C VAL A 242 -1.89 -19.67 18.19
N ASN A 243 -3.12 -19.15 18.31
CA ASN A 243 -4.35 -19.85 17.97
C ASN A 243 -4.30 -20.33 16.52
N VAL A 244 -3.82 -19.47 15.61
CA VAL A 244 -3.83 -19.71 14.16
C VAL A 244 -2.53 -20.35 13.66
N HIS A 245 -1.38 -19.77 14.03
CA HIS A 245 -0.09 -20.10 13.43
C HIS A 245 0.44 -21.48 13.81
N TRP A 246 0.17 -21.95 15.04
CA TRP A 246 0.77 -23.18 15.59
C TRP A 246 -0.22 -24.26 15.99
N LYS A 247 -1.36 -23.90 16.60
CA LYS A 247 -2.26 -24.87 17.23
C LYS A 247 -3.32 -25.44 16.29
N ALA A 248 -3.85 -24.63 15.37
CA ALA A 248 -4.99 -25.04 14.55
C ALA A 248 -4.62 -25.78 13.25
N GLY A 249 -3.37 -25.66 12.80
CA GLY A 249 -2.92 -26.23 11.52
C GLY A 249 -3.00 -27.75 11.44
N GLN A 250 -3.73 -28.25 10.44
CA GLN A 250 -3.84 -29.68 10.13
C GLN A 250 -2.73 -30.12 9.18
N LYS A 251 -2.09 -31.26 9.46
CA LYS A 251 -1.14 -31.88 8.53
C LYS A 251 -1.85 -32.30 7.25
N LEU A 252 -1.13 -32.21 6.14
CA LEU A 252 -1.64 -32.63 4.85
C LEU A 252 -1.54 -34.16 4.66
N ALA A 253 -2.27 -34.68 3.68
CA ALA A 253 -2.25 -36.09 3.29
C ALA A 253 -2.11 -36.20 1.77
N ALA A 254 -1.67 -37.36 1.28
CA ALA A 254 -1.50 -37.58 -0.15
C ALA A 254 -2.83 -37.54 -0.90
N LYS A 255 -2.86 -36.87 -2.05
CA LYS A 255 -3.99 -36.97 -2.98
C LYS A 255 -4.03 -38.36 -3.63
N PRO A 256 -5.20 -38.86 -4.04
CA PRO A 256 -5.34 -40.13 -4.74
C PRO A 256 -4.42 -40.21 -5.96
N GLY A 257 -3.67 -41.32 -6.07
CA GLY A 257 -2.73 -41.56 -7.16
C GLY A 257 -1.35 -40.93 -6.97
N GLU A 258 -1.12 -40.17 -5.90
CA GLU A 258 0.19 -39.63 -5.54
C GLU A 258 0.64 -40.11 -4.15
N THR A 259 1.94 -39.99 -3.85
CA THR A 259 2.52 -40.41 -2.57
C THR A 259 3.08 -39.25 -1.74
N GLY A 260 3.52 -38.17 -2.39
CA GLY A 260 4.21 -37.05 -1.73
C GLY A 260 3.49 -35.71 -1.74
N TYR A 261 2.36 -35.60 -2.44
CA TYR A 261 1.69 -34.31 -2.64
C TYR A 261 0.23 -34.37 -2.23
N ALA A 262 -0.19 -33.31 -1.54
CA ALA A 262 -1.58 -33.12 -1.12
C ALA A 262 -2.41 -32.41 -2.19
N ALA A 263 -1.74 -31.64 -3.06
CA ALA A 263 -2.31 -30.98 -4.22
C ALA A 263 -1.18 -30.51 -5.15
N ARG A 264 -1.52 -30.27 -6.42
CA ARG A 264 -0.65 -29.66 -7.43
C ARG A 264 -1.13 -28.25 -7.77
N THR A 265 -0.23 -27.47 -8.35
CA THR A 265 -0.59 -26.19 -8.98
C THR A 265 -1.77 -26.38 -9.92
N GLY A 266 -2.81 -25.55 -9.80
CA GLY A 266 -4.05 -25.65 -10.57
C GLY A 266 -5.15 -26.51 -9.93
N ASP A 267 -4.83 -27.35 -8.93
CA ASP A 267 -5.87 -28.06 -8.17
C ASP A 267 -6.65 -27.10 -7.27
N THR A 268 -7.94 -27.41 -7.06
CA THR A 268 -8.79 -26.74 -6.05
C THR A 268 -9.08 -27.64 -4.85
N VAL A 269 -8.59 -28.88 -4.83
CA VAL A 269 -8.86 -29.85 -3.76
C VAL A 269 -7.57 -30.17 -3.03
N VAL A 270 -7.58 -30.00 -1.70
CA VAL A 270 -6.43 -30.30 -0.83
C VAL A 270 -6.80 -31.42 0.14
N TYR A 271 -5.95 -32.44 0.21
CA TYR A 271 -6.14 -33.60 1.08
C TYR A 271 -5.44 -33.38 2.42
N VAL A 272 -6.13 -33.74 3.51
CA VAL A 272 -5.69 -33.48 4.88
C VAL A 272 -5.76 -34.74 5.73
N ALA A 273 -4.90 -34.84 6.75
CA ALA A 273 -4.92 -35.98 7.67
C ALA A 273 -6.17 -35.95 8.59
N SER A 274 -6.65 -34.75 8.90
CA SER A 274 -7.74 -34.45 9.81
C SER A 274 -8.52 -33.22 9.32
N LEU A 275 -9.84 -33.24 9.52
CA LEU A 275 -10.75 -32.15 9.16
C LEU A 275 -11.09 -31.22 10.35
N THR A 276 -10.45 -31.42 11.50
CA THR A 276 -10.70 -30.61 12.70
C THR A 276 -10.47 -29.12 12.40
N GLY A 277 -11.50 -28.30 12.66
CA GLY A 277 -11.45 -26.85 12.42
C GLY A 277 -11.55 -26.42 10.95
N LEU A 278 -11.74 -27.35 10.02
CA LEU A 278 -11.89 -27.07 8.59
C LEU A 278 -13.36 -27.21 8.18
N THR A 279 -14.02 -26.08 7.93
CA THR A 279 -15.46 -26.01 7.62
C THR A 279 -15.71 -25.22 6.35
N ALA A 280 -16.77 -25.55 5.60
CA ALA A 280 -17.16 -24.74 4.45
C ALA A 280 -17.58 -23.33 4.91
N GLY A 281 -17.22 -22.31 4.13
CA GLY A 281 -17.44 -20.90 4.41
C GLY A 281 -16.34 -20.21 5.23
N THR A 282 -15.37 -20.95 5.78
CA THR A 282 -14.28 -20.36 6.58
C THR A 282 -12.99 -20.22 5.79
N LEU A 283 -12.12 -19.31 6.26
CA LEU A 283 -10.81 -19.07 5.66
C LEU A 283 -9.78 -20.12 6.11
N VAL A 284 -8.92 -20.53 5.18
CA VAL A 284 -7.80 -21.45 5.41
C VAL A 284 -6.57 -20.93 4.70
N ASN A 285 -5.42 -20.91 5.37
CA ASN A 285 -4.14 -20.75 4.71
C ASN A 285 -3.54 -22.12 4.38
N ILE A 286 -3.30 -22.38 3.10
CA ILE A 286 -2.55 -23.57 2.66
C ILE A 286 -1.06 -23.23 2.63
N ARG A 287 -0.25 -24.01 3.35
CA ARG A 287 1.16 -23.74 3.59
C ARG A 287 2.02 -24.89 3.11
N ALA A 288 2.79 -24.68 2.05
CA ALA A 288 3.74 -25.65 1.55
C ALA A 288 5.10 -25.48 2.24
N ALA A 289 5.64 -26.56 2.80
CA ALA A 289 6.96 -26.59 3.39
C ALA A 289 8.04 -26.35 2.33
N ASN A 290 9.07 -25.60 2.71
CA ASN A 290 10.27 -25.45 1.89
C ASN A 290 11.05 -26.76 1.87
N SER A 291 11.67 -27.05 0.72
CA SER A 291 12.56 -28.20 0.53
C SER A 291 13.92 -27.73 0.02
N VAL A 292 14.93 -28.58 0.13
CA VAL A 292 16.27 -28.28 -0.44
C VAL A 292 16.16 -28.05 -1.95
N LYS A 293 15.36 -28.85 -2.68
CA LYS A 293 15.15 -28.64 -4.12
C LYS A 293 14.47 -27.31 -4.43
N PHE A 294 13.54 -26.85 -3.58
CA PHE A 294 12.92 -25.54 -3.74
C PHE A 294 13.95 -24.41 -3.59
N TYR A 295 14.84 -24.47 -2.60
CA TYR A 295 15.95 -23.52 -2.48
C TYR A 295 16.96 -23.62 -3.64
N ASN A 296 17.33 -24.83 -4.05
CA ASN A 296 18.21 -25.03 -5.19
C ASN A 296 17.63 -24.42 -6.48
N SER A 297 16.31 -24.46 -6.65
CA SER A 297 15.67 -23.79 -7.79
C SER A 297 15.95 -22.29 -7.80
N GLN A 298 16.07 -21.65 -6.63
CA GLN A 298 16.38 -20.23 -6.44
C GLN A 298 17.88 -19.90 -6.53
N ASN A 299 18.70 -20.82 -7.02
CA ASN A 299 20.16 -20.72 -7.02
C ASN A 299 20.76 -20.58 -5.60
N VAL A 300 20.15 -21.27 -4.63
CA VAL A 300 20.62 -21.36 -3.24
C VAL A 300 21.02 -22.80 -2.96
N PHE A 301 22.31 -23.07 -2.82
CA PHE A 301 22.85 -24.42 -2.61
C PHE A 301 23.43 -24.65 -1.21
N ASP A 302 23.78 -23.58 -0.50
CA ASP A 302 24.30 -23.69 0.85
C ASP A 302 23.17 -24.01 1.84
N THR A 303 23.12 -25.26 2.27
CA THR A 303 22.12 -25.75 3.21
C THR A 303 22.21 -25.10 4.59
N ALA A 304 23.35 -24.50 4.95
CA ALA A 304 23.51 -23.80 6.23
C ALA A 304 22.70 -22.50 6.30
N LEU A 305 22.36 -21.91 5.14
CA LEU A 305 21.55 -20.71 5.05
C LEU A 305 20.05 -21.03 5.00
N MET A 306 19.68 -22.22 4.53
CA MET A 306 18.28 -22.60 4.34
C MET A 306 17.51 -22.70 5.66
N SER A 307 16.25 -22.30 5.65
CA SER A 307 15.38 -22.35 6.82
C SER A 307 14.12 -23.20 6.59
N ASN A 308 13.70 -23.94 7.62
CA ASN A 308 12.45 -24.70 7.62
C ASN A 308 11.27 -23.76 7.90
N LEU A 309 10.60 -23.30 6.85
CA LEU A 309 9.42 -22.44 6.94
C LEU A 309 8.49 -22.64 5.73
N HIS A 310 7.41 -21.85 5.68
CA HIS A 310 6.40 -21.88 4.62
C HIS A 310 6.47 -20.61 3.77
N MET A 311 7.20 -20.62 2.65
CA MET A 311 7.25 -19.47 1.72
C MET A 311 6.20 -19.54 0.62
N ARG A 312 5.63 -20.71 0.40
CA ARG A 312 4.56 -20.92 -0.59
C ARG A 312 3.29 -21.11 0.19
N GLN A 313 2.55 -20.02 0.35
CA GLN A 313 1.34 -19.99 1.12
C GLN A 313 0.34 -18.95 0.61
N GLN A 314 -0.93 -19.16 0.91
CA GLN A 314 -2.03 -18.30 0.47
C GLN A 314 -3.30 -18.60 1.27
N ILE A 315 -4.10 -17.56 1.53
CA ILE A 315 -5.44 -17.67 2.12
C ILE A 315 -6.47 -18.01 1.03
N PHE A 316 -7.37 -18.93 1.35
CA PHE A 316 -8.49 -19.37 0.53
C PHE A 316 -9.76 -19.44 1.35
N THR A 317 -10.92 -19.40 0.70
CA THR A 317 -12.19 -19.81 1.31
C THR A 317 -12.42 -21.29 1.06
N ILE A 318 -12.78 -22.05 2.10
CA ILE A 318 -13.23 -23.43 1.93
C ILE A 318 -14.65 -23.42 1.36
N THR A 319 -14.85 -23.95 0.16
CA THR A 319 -16.17 -24.03 -0.48
C THR A 319 -16.91 -25.33 -0.17
N ALA A 320 -16.17 -26.42 0.10
CA ALA A 320 -16.74 -27.70 0.47
C ALA A 320 -15.78 -28.53 1.33
N VAL A 321 -16.34 -29.45 2.11
CA VAL A 321 -15.59 -30.44 2.91
C VAL A 321 -16.10 -31.83 2.54
N ASN A 322 -15.18 -32.75 2.24
CA ASN A 322 -15.49 -34.16 2.00
C ASN A 322 -14.95 -35.01 3.16
N SER A 323 -15.84 -35.49 4.01
CA SER A 323 -15.48 -36.30 5.19
C SER A 323 -14.97 -37.69 4.84
N THR A 324 -15.45 -38.29 3.75
CA THR A 324 -15.02 -39.62 3.30
C THR A 324 -13.62 -39.58 2.71
N ALA A 325 -13.35 -38.60 1.83
CA ALA A 325 -12.05 -38.43 1.18
C ALA A 325 -11.03 -37.69 2.06
N LYS A 326 -11.47 -37.08 3.17
CA LYS A 326 -10.69 -36.17 4.01
C LYS A 326 -10.02 -35.07 3.19
N SER A 327 -10.84 -34.30 2.48
CA SER A 327 -10.37 -33.21 1.65
C SER A 327 -11.23 -31.96 1.82
N ILE A 328 -10.63 -30.82 1.51
CA ILE A 328 -11.30 -29.53 1.40
C ILE A 328 -11.23 -29.03 -0.03
N THR A 329 -12.27 -28.34 -0.49
CA THR A 329 -12.30 -27.65 -1.78
C THR A 329 -12.12 -26.15 -1.54
N LEU A 330 -11.26 -25.52 -2.32
CA LEU A 330 -10.92 -24.10 -2.26
C LEU A 330 -11.77 -23.30 -3.26
N ASP A 331 -11.89 -21.99 -3.04
CA ASP A 331 -12.61 -21.05 -3.91
C ASP A 331 -11.87 -20.68 -5.19
N LYS A 332 -10.56 -20.95 -5.24
CA LYS A 332 -9.74 -20.78 -6.45
C LYS A 332 -8.60 -21.81 -6.53
N PRO A 333 -8.02 -22.02 -7.72
CA PRO A 333 -6.89 -22.94 -7.91
C PRO A 333 -5.64 -22.52 -7.12
N LEU A 334 -4.86 -23.51 -6.70
CA LEU A 334 -3.54 -23.30 -6.11
C LEU A 334 -2.54 -22.76 -7.12
N GLU A 335 -1.66 -21.87 -6.66
CA GLU A 335 -0.60 -21.26 -7.47
C GLU A 335 0.75 -21.96 -7.35
N TYR A 336 0.81 -23.03 -6.56
CA TYR A 336 2.02 -23.80 -6.27
C TYR A 336 1.68 -25.24 -5.88
N ASP A 337 2.65 -26.13 -6.06
CA ASP A 337 2.56 -27.50 -5.60
C ASP A 337 2.61 -27.57 -4.07
N VAL A 338 1.83 -28.48 -3.51
CA VAL A 338 1.69 -28.64 -2.07
C VAL A 338 2.22 -30.02 -1.65
N PRO A 339 3.54 -30.15 -1.39
CA PRO A 339 4.09 -31.38 -0.84
C PRO A 339 3.51 -31.64 0.55
N ILE A 340 3.49 -32.89 1.01
CA ILE A 340 3.02 -33.21 2.36
C ILE A 340 4.03 -32.75 3.42
N THR A 341 5.33 -32.87 3.10
CA THR A 341 6.46 -32.47 3.95
C THR A 341 7.60 -31.87 3.13
N SER A 342 8.57 -31.23 3.80
CA SER A 342 9.79 -30.68 3.19
C SER A 342 10.66 -31.71 2.46
N THR A 343 10.45 -33.01 2.69
CA THR A 343 11.21 -34.12 2.07
C THR A 343 10.40 -34.90 1.06
N SER A 344 9.13 -34.55 0.84
CA SER A 344 8.22 -35.29 -0.05
C SER A 344 8.62 -35.24 -1.53
N ASP A 345 9.45 -34.27 -1.92
CA ASP A 345 10.04 -34.18 -3.25
C ASP A 345 11.38 -34.95 -3.38
N GLY A 346 11.75 -35.72 -2.35
CA GLY A 346 13.02 -36.45 -2.25
C GLY A 346 14.20 -35.60 -1.74
N SER A 347 13.96 -34.38 -1.27
CA SER A 347 14.98 -33.58 -0.60
C SER A 347 15.41 -34.18 0.75
N ALA A 348 16.64 -33.89 1.16
CA ALA A 348 17.06 -34.07 2.54
C ALA A 348 16.33 -33.09 3.47
N ALA A 349 16.26 -33.43 4.76
CA ALA A 349 15.71 -32.54 5.76
C ALA A 349 16.64 -31.34 6.01
N ILE A 350 16.13 -30.12 5.84
CA ILE A 350 16.86 -28.89 6.20
C ILE A 350 17.05 -28.89 7.72
N GLY A 351 18.26 -28.61 8.20
CA GLY A 351 18.58 -28.64 9.64
C GLY A 351 18.29 -29.99 10.31
N GLY A 352 18.25 -31.10 9.56
CA GLY A 352 17.98 -32.45 10.07
C GLY A 352 16.54 -32.70 10.51
N THR A 353 15.61 -31.76 10.32
CA THR A 353 14.21 -31.88 10.76
C THR A 353 13.26 -31.87 9.56
N VAL A 354 12.36 -32.86 9.50
CA VAL A 354 11.27 -32.88 8.52
C VAL A 354 10.20 -31.87 8.95
N TYR A 355 9.80 -31.00 8.02
CA TYR A 355 8.82 -29.95 8.27
C TYR A 355 7.54 -30.25 7.52
N ASP A 356 6.41 -30.20 8.22
CA ASP A 356 5.09 -30.52 7.63
C ASP A 356 4.53 -29.30 6.88
N SER A 357 3.97 -29.57 5.70
CA SER A 357 3.00 -28.65 5.10
C SER A 357 1.68 -28.72 5.87
N LYS A 358 0.91 -27.63 5.83
CA LYS A 358 -0.30 -27.50 6.65
C LYS A 358 -1.46 -26.85 5.92
N ALA A 359 -2.67 -27.27 6.27
CA ALA A 359 -3.88 -26.48 6.09
C ALA A 359 -4.21 -25.81 7.43
N ALA A 360 -4.00 -24.50 7.53
CA ALA A 360 -4.19 -23.73 8.75
C ALA A 360 -5.50 -22.95 8.69
N PRO A 361 -6.57 -23.38 9.38
CA PRO A 361 -7.78 -22.58 9.47
C PRO A 361 -7.47 -21.27 10.21
N LEU A 362 -8.00 -20.17 9.69
CA LEU A 362 -7.94 -18.90 10.43
C LEU A 362 -8.97 -18.98 11.56
N VAL A 363 -8.49 -18.94 12.80
CA VAL A 363 -9.33 -18.95 14.00
C VAL A 363 -9.66 -17.52 14.37
N ASP A 364 -10.96 -17.20 14.39
CA ASP A 364 -11.46 -15.86 14.73
C ASP A 364 -10.84 -14.75 13.86
N PRO A 365 -10.84 -14.87 12.51
CA PRO A 365 -10.30 -13.83 11.65
C PRO A 365 -11.15 -12.57 11.76
N VAL A 366 -10.51 -11.42 11.84
CA VAL A 366 -11.22 -10.14 11.87
C VAL A 366 -11.54 -9.71 10.43
N VAL A 367 -12.80 -9.41 10.15
CA VAL A 367 -13.25 -9.07 8.79
C VAL A 367 -14.03 -7.76 8.72
N GLY A 368 -13.97 -7.09 7.57
CA GLY A 368 -14.83 -5.93 7.31
C GLY A 368 -14.45 -4.67 8.10
N VAL A 369 -13.16 -4.48 8.39
CA VAL A 369 -12.68 -3.32 9.16
C VAL A 369 -12.21 -2.20 8.23
N GLY A 370 -12.69 -0.98 8.48
CA GLY A 370 -12.34 0.21 7.71
C GLY A 370 -11.73 1.30 8.57
N PHE A 371 -10.65 1.92 8.08
CA PHE A 371 -10.07 3.13 8.66
C PHE A 371 -10.17 4.28 7.66
N GLU A 372 -10.79 5.39 8.07
CA GLU A 372 -11.13 6.46 7.14
C GLU A 372 -10.86 7.86 7.69
N ASN A 373 -10.27 8.72 6.87
CA ASN A 373 -10.31 10.19 7.03
C ASN A 373 -9.81 10.70 8.40
N PHE A 374 -8.63 10.29 8.83
CA PHE A 374 -7.95 10.85 9.99
C PHE A 374 -6.44 10.98 9.76
N PHE A 375 -5.81 11.80 10.59
CA PHE A 375 -4.37 11.94 10.67
C PHE A 375 -3.80 11.09 11.82
N LEU A 376 -2.67 10.46 11.61
CA LEU A 376 -1.94 9.67 12.61
C LEU A 376 -0.47 10.08 12.68
N THR A 377 0.07 10.21 13.88
CA THR A 377 1.51 10.38 14.11
C THR A 377 1.94 9.65 15.36
N GLN A 378 3.21 9.22 15.40
CA GLN A 378 3.83 8.75 16.63
C GLN A 378 4.77 9.83 17.17
N ASN A 379 4.51 10.28 18.39
CA ASN A 379 5.35 11.26 19.06
C ASN A 379 6.52 10.54 19.75
N GLU A 380 7.75 10.85 19.35
CA GLU A 380 8.96 10.39 20.02
C GLU A 380 9.69 11.57 20.69
N PRO A 381 9.50 11.77 22.01
CA PRO A 381 10.11 12.88 22.72
C PRO A 381 11.64 12.87 22.58
N GLY A 382 12.20 13.98 22.10
CA GLY A 382 13.64 14.16 21.94
C GLY A 382 14.18 13.85 20.55
N LEU A 383 13.34 13.40 19.61
CA LEU A 383 13.70 13.31 18.20
C LEU A 383 13.15 14.49 17.40
N ASN A 384 13.87 14.85 16.33
CA ASN A 384 13.44 15.86 15.37
C ASN A 384 13.15 15.19 14.02
N ALA A 385 11.94 15.42 13.48
CA ALA A 385 11.52 14.83 12.22
C ALA A 385 12.45 15.18 11.03
N ALA A 386 13.10 16.34 11.08
CA ALA A 386 14.08 16.75 10.06
C ALA A 386 15.28 15.79 10.00
N ASP A 387 15.71 15.24 11.13
CA ASP A 387 16.86 14.32 11.21
C ASP A 387 16.52 12.92 10.67
N ALA A 388 15.23 12.60 10.53
CA ALA A 388 14.76 11.36 9.94
C ALA A 388 14.74 11.42 8.40
N VAL A 389 14.78 12.61 7.79
CA VAL A 389 14.72 12.75 6.32
C VAL A 389 15.94 12.10 5.69
N HIS A 390 15.71 11.12 4.81
CA HIS A 390 16.75 10.29 4.17
C HIS A 390 17.68 9.53 5.13
N ASN A 391 17.37 9.46 6.43
CA ASN A 391 18.12 8.66 7.39
C ASN A 391 17.50 7.26 7.48
N TYR A 392 18.18 6.24 6.96
CA TYR A 392 17.68 4.86 6.96
C TYR A 392 18.13 4.03 8.17
N GLY A 393 18.32 4.69 9.31
CA GLY A 393 18.62 4.07 10.60
C GLY A 393 17.38 3.87 11.48
N ASN A 394 17.53 3.11 12.57
CA ASN A 394 16.55 3.12 13.66
C ASN A 394 16.93 4.23 14.65
N MET A 395 16.16 5.32 14.69
CA MET A 395 16.41 6.43 15.61
C MET A 395 15.91 6.14 17.03
N ASP A 396 14.92 5.26 17.16
CA ASP A 396 14.38 4.81 18.45
C ASP A 396 13.87 3.35 18.38
N PRO A 397 14.77 2.36 18.55
CA PRO A 397 14.42 0.95 18.47
C PRO A 397 13.31 0.50 19.44
N ALA A 398 13.22 1.14 20.61
CA ALA A 398 12.18 0.84 21.60
C ALA A 398 10.78 1.35 21.18
N GLY A 399 10.72 2.28 20.23
CA GLY A 399 9.52 2.90 19.67
C GLY A 399 9.16 2.40 18.28
N GLU A 400 9.63 1.22 17.85
CA GLU A 400 9.30 0.61 16.55
C GLU A 400 7.84 0.13 16.39
N MET A 401 6.86 0.97 16.74
CA MET A 401 5.43 0.66 16.57
C MET A 401 4.93 1.08 15.19
N HIS A 402 3.93 0.37 14.70
CA HIS A 402 3.29 0.64 13.42
C HIS A 402 2.10 1.60 13.57
N GLY A 403 1.62 2.17 12.46
CA GLY A 403 0.34 2.86 12.42
C GLY A 403 -0.81 1.87 12.48
N ILE A 404 -1.07 1.18 11.37
CA ILE A 404 -2.16 0.19 11.23
C ILE A 404 -1.58 -1.18 10.89
N VAL A 405 -1.94 -2.20 11.68
CA VAL A 405 -1.54 -3.60 11.48
C VAL A 405 -2.76 -4.43 11.10
N PHE A 406 -2.73 -5.09 9.95
CA PHE A 406 -3.68 -6.14 9.58
C PHE A 406 -3.05 -7.51 9.76
N LYS A 407 -3.51 -8.28 10.74
CA LYS A 407 -2.96 -9.61 11.03
C LYS A 407 -4.05 -10.66 11.19
N TRP A 408 -4.03 -11.69 10.34
CA TRP A 408 -5.12 -12.67 10.23
C TRP A 408 -6.47 -12.02 9.91
N ALA A 409 -6.44 -11.00 9.05
CA ALA A 409 -7.58 -10.16 8.73
C ALA A 409 -7.94 -10.23 7.25
N ALA A 410 -9.21 -10.04 6.91
CA ALA A 410 -9.63 -10.07 5.51
C ALA A 410 -10.77 -9.10 5.20
N ASN A 411 -10.89 -8.71 3.94
CA ASN A 411 -11.98 -7.85 3.46
C ASN A 411 -12.02 -6.52 4.22
N SER A 412 -10.88 -5.84 4.33
CA SER A 412 -10.71 -4.62 5.11
C SER A 412 -10.13 -3.51 4.24
N TRP A 413 -10.20 -2.26 4.69
CA TRP A 413 -9.72 -1.13 3.89
C TRP A 413 -9.16 0.01 4.72
N VAL A 414 -8.35 0.83 4.06
CA VAL A 414 -7.86 2.10 4.59
C VAL A 414 -8.02 3.14 3.49
N ARG A 415 -8.71 4.25 3.79
CA ARG A 415 -9.03 5.28 2.81
C ARG A 415 -8.82 6.69 3.34
N GLY A 416 -8.12 7.52 2.58
CA GLY A 416 -8.06 8.96 2.84
C GLY A 416 -7.35 9.34 4.13
N ILE A 417 -6.54 8.45 4.72
CA ILE A 417 -5.79 8.78 5.93
C ILE A 417 -4.50 9.52 5.58
N ARG A 418 -3.98 10.25 6.56
CA ARG A 418 -2.64 10.83 6.50
C ARG A 418 -1.80 10.34 7.66
N THR A 419 -0.56 9.96 7.41
CA THR A 419 0.41 9.68 8.48
C THR A 419 1.59 10.64 8.41
N SER A 420 2.15 10.97 9.57
CA SER A 420 3.47 11.60 9.66
C SER A 420 4.29 10.97 10.78
N MET A 421 5.53 10.58 10.48
CA MET A 421 6.48 10.05 11.46
C MET A 421 5.88 8.94 12.34
N THR A 422 5.59 7.79 11.71
CA THR A 422 5.23 6.57 12.46
C THR A 422 6.47 5.97 13.11
N GLY A 423 6.32 5.13 14.15
CA GLY A 423 7.46 4.46 14.77
C GLY A 423 8.26 3.63 13.77
N SER A 424 7.57 2.79 13.00
CA SER A 424 8.09 2.01 11.88
C SER A 424 7.12 2.10 10.70
N HIS A 425 6.39 1.03 10.37
CA HIS A 425 5.47 0.99 9.23
C HIS A 425 4.20 1.83 9.45
N PRO A 426 3.80 2.73 8.53
CA PRO A 426 2.49 3.37 8.62
C PRO A 426 1.33 2.39 8.44
N ILE A 427 1.46 1.47 7.49
CA ILE A 427 0.50 0.38 7.26
C ILE A 427 1.31 -0.89 7.01
N VAL A 428 0.97 -1.97 7.73
CA VAL A 428 1.60 -3.29 7.58
C VAL A 428 0.56 -4.41 7.60
N THR A 429 0.80 -5.40 6.75
CA THR A 429 0.03 -6.65 6.72
C THR A 429 0.88 -7.83 7.17
N GLU A 430 0.25 -8.83 7.76
CA GLU A 430 0.84 -10.15 7.98
C GLU A 430 -0.30 -11.16 7.97
N GLU A 431 -0.37 -12.02 6.94
CA GLU A 431 -1.46 -13.00 6.79
C GLU A 431 -2.81 -12.31 6.59
N ALA A 432 -2.93 -11.49 5.54
CA ALA A 432 -4.14 -10.74 5.23
C ALA A 432 -4.59 -10.91 3.77
N ALA A 433 -5.88 -10.75 3.50
CA ALA A 433 -6.41 -10.92 2.14
C ALA A 433 -7.54 -9.94 1.80
N HIS A 434 -7.70 -9.64 0.51
CA HIS A 434 -8.79 -8.79 0.00
C HIS A 434 -8.81 -7.41 0.64
N LEU A 435 -7.64 -6.78 0.79
CA LEU A 435 -7.53 -5.43 1.30
C LEU A 435 -7.64 -4.40 0.17
N THR A 436 -8.17 -3.23 0.48
CA THR A 436 -8.13 -2.07 -0.42
C THR A 436 -7.59 -0.86 0.33
N ILE A 437 -6.38 -0.43 -0.03
CA ILE A 437 -5.63 0.65 0.62
C ILE A 437 -5.51 1.79 -0.39
N VAL A 438 -6.31 2.85 -0.20
CA VAL A 438 -6.53 3.85 -1.25
C VAL A 438 -6.45 5.29 -0.80
N ASP A 439 -5.90 6.14 -1.66
CA ASP A 439 -5.89 7.60 -1.51
C ASP A 439 -5.29 8.08 -0.17
N ASN A 440 -4.26 7.39 0.33
CA ASN A 440 -3.59 7.74 1.58
C ASN A 440 -2.33 8.57 1.34
N TYR A 441 -1.96 9.42 2.30
CA TYR A 441 -0.68 10.15 2.30
C TYR A 441 0.18 9.68 3.47
N LEU A 442 1.29 9.01 3.17
CA LEU A 442 2.14 8.34 4.15
C LEU A 442 3.53 8.98 4.15
N ASP A 443 3.91 9.65 5.24
CA ASP A 443 5.13 10.47 5.26
C ASP A 443 6.01 10.19 6.48
N GLY A 444 7.15 9.55 6.25
CA GLY A 444 8.21 9.40 7.24
C GLY A 444 7.94 8.35 8.32
N ALA A 445 9.04 7.81 8.83
CA ALA A 445 9.10 6.93 9.99
C ALA A 445 10.35 7.24 10.82
N TRP A 446 10.27 7.07 12.13
CA TRP A 446 11.42 7.23 13.05
C TRP A 446 12.44 6.11 12.89
N ASN A 447 11.96 4.89 12.62
CA ASN A 447 12.82 3.73 12.42
C ASN A 447 12.71 3.22 10.99
N LYS A 448 13.87 3.14 10.32
CA LYS A 448 14.03 2.70 8.92
C LYS A 448 15.18 1.70 8.75
N GLY A 449 15.89 1.36 9.80
CA GLY A 449 17.11 0.57 9.78
C GLY A 449 16.88 -0.93 9.98
N LYS A 450 17.61 -1.48 10.96
CA LYS A 450 17.66 -2.91 11.27
C LYS A 450 16.27 -3.45 11.58
N GLY A 451 16.07 -4.76 11.35
CA GLY A 451 14.74 -5.39 11.46
C GLY A 451 13.85 -5.20 10.22
N GLY A 452 14.19 -4.27 9.32
CA GLY A 452 13.39 -3.99 8.12
C GLY A 452 12.22 -3.07 8.42
N ASN A 453 12.52 -1.89 8.94
CA ASN A 453 11.56 -0.91 9.44
C ASN A 453 11.23 0.19 8.41
N GLY A 454 10.10 0.88 8.65
CA GLY A 454 9.75 2.11 7.92
C GLY A 454 9.26 1.90 6.49
N TYR A 455 8.65 0.76 6.23
CA TYR A 455 8.04 0.41 4.93
C TYR A 455 6.54 0.72 4.90
N PHE A 456 6.02 1.03 3.71
CA PHE A 456 4.62 0.74 3.39
C PHE A 456 4.52 -0.74 2.99
N ARG A 457 4.10 -1.59 3.94
CA ARG A 457 4.47 -3.01 3.94
C ARG A 457 3.31 -3.95 3.61
N GLY A 458 3.43 -4.66 2.49
CA GLY A 458 2.59 -5.79 2.11
C GLY A 458 3.28 -7.14 2.34
N SER A 459 3.40 -7.61 3.59
CA SER A 459 3.87 -8.98 3.89
C SER A 459 2.70 -9.97 3.95
N ARG A 460 2.87 -11.14 3.31
CA ARG A 460 1.85 -12.23 3.31
C ARG A 460 0.44 -11.68 3.07
N VAL A 461 0.32 -10.88 2.02
CA VAL A 461 -0.92 -10.25 1.60
C VAL A 461 -1.36 -10.81 0.26
N TRP A 462 -2.65 -11.13 0.14
CA TRP A 462 -3.19 -11.75 -1.07
C TRP A 462 -4.38 -10.98 -1.64
N ASP A 463 -4.46 -10.95 -2.96
CA ASP A 463 -5.61 -10.44 -3.71
C ASP A 463 -6.05 -9.04 -3.24
N SER A 464 -5.09 -8.15 -2.99
CA SER A 464 -5.32 -6.83 -2.42
C SER A 464 -4.94 -5.70 -3.37
N VAL A 465 -5.53 -4.52 -3.19
CA VAL A 465 -5.32 -3.34 -4.05
C VAL A 465 -4.74 -2.19 -3.24
N TYR A 466 -3.68 -1.59 -3.76
CA TYR A 466 -2.97 -0.43 -3.24
C TYR A 466 -3.02 0.65 -4.33
N ALA A 467 -3.92 1.64 -4.21
CA ALA A 467 -4.17 2.57 -5.30
C ALA A 467 -4.17 4.04 -4.90
N GLY A 468 -3.59 4.90 -5.74
CA GLY A 468 -3.64 6.35 -5.52
C GLY A 468 -2.96 6.84 -4.24
N ASN A 469 -2.09 6.02 -3.62
CA ASN A 469 -1.39 6.41 -2.40
C ASN A 469 -0.16 7.28 -2.72
N VAL A 470 0.14 8.21 -1.83
CA VAL A 470 1.38 8.97 -1.80
C VAL A 470 2.25 8.44 -0.66
N SER A 471 3.49 8.06 -0.96
CA SER A 471 4.49 7.67 0.04
C SER A 471 5.71 8.58 -0.07
N ARG A 472 6.15 9.12 1.06
CA ARG A 472 7.34 10.00 1.17
C ARG A 472 8.20 9.61 2.35
N ASN A 473 9.52 9.75 2.19
CA ASN A 473 10.50 9.59 3.28
C ASN A 473 10.39 8.25 4.06
N LEU A 474 9.79 7.24 3.43
CA LEU A 474 9.78 5.86 3.89
C LEU A 474 11.01 5.14 3.33
N ARG A 475 11.32 3.96 3.86
CA ARG A 475 12.42 3.16 3.33
C ARG A 475 12.01 2.41 2.07
N HIS A 476 10.89 1.70 2.06
CA HIS A 476 10.44 0.95 0.88
C HIS A 476 8.90 0.90 0.80
N PHE A 477 8.33 0.81 -0.40
CA PHE A 477 7.08 0.07 -0.58
C PHE A 477 7.42 -1.41 -0.74
N THR A 478 6.70 -2.33 -0.10
CA THR A 478 6.99 -3.77 -0.27
C THR A 478 5.78 -4.65 -0.61
N PHE A 479 6.01 -5.62 -1.49
CA PHE A 479 5.30 -6.90 -1.47
C PHE A 479 6.31 -7.98 -1.14
N GLN A 480 6.04 -8.78 -0.11
CA GLN A 480 7.02 -9.76 0.38
C GLN A 480 6.37 -10.98 1.00
N TRP A 481 7.17 -12.04 1.12
CA TRP A 481 6.80 -13.27 1.84
C TRP A 481 5.49 -13.88 1.34
N SER A 482 5.55 -14.48 0.16
CA SER A 482 4.43 -15.15 -0.51
C SER A 482 3.28 -14.25 -0.96
N ALA A 483 3.41 -12.93 -0.81
CA ALA A 483 2.41 -11.98 -1.28
C ALA A 483 2.07 -12.25 -2.75
N SER A 484 0.77 -12.34 -3.07
CA SER A 484 0.37 -12.71 -4.43
C SER A 484 -1.00 -12.21 -4.86
N GLY A 485 -1.16 -11.98 -6.17
CA GLY A 485 -2.40 -11.51 -6.76
C GLY A 485 -2.73 -10.06 -6.39
N ASN A 486 -1.77 -9.32 -5.83
CA ASN A 486 -1.98 -7.94 -5.42
C ASN A 486 -1.78 -6.98 -6.59
N VAL A 487 -2.39 -5.81 -6.50
CA VAL A 487 -2.28 -4.72 -7.48
C VAL A 487 -1.82 -3.45 -6.77
N ALA A 488 -0.69 -2.89 -7.20
CA ALA A 488 -0.25 -1.54 -6.86
C ALA A 488 -0.43 -0.65 -8.10
N ILE A 489 -1.42 0.24 -8.08
CA ILE A 489 -1.83 1.03 -9.24
C ILE A 489 -1.89 2.54 -8.96
N GLY A 490 -1.25 3.36 -9.79
CA GLY A 490 -1.43 4.81 -9.71
C GLY A 490 -0.86 5.47 -8.44
N ASN A 491 0.05 4.81 -7.73
CA ASN A 491 0.68 5.37 -6.54
C ASN A 491 1.82 6.32 -6.93
N ASP A 492 2.18 7.22 -6.02
CA ASP A 492 3.31 8.13 -6.14
C ASP A 492 4.26 7.92 -4.96
N THR A 493 5.49 7.50 -5.23
CA THR A 493 6.48 7.17 -4.21
C THR A 493 7.88 7.72 -4.53
N ASP A 494 8.61 8.12 -3.49
CA ASP A 494 10.03 8.48 -3.55
C ASP A 494 10.98 7.32 -3.15
N SER A 495 10.42 6.15 -2.87
CA SER A 495 11.12 4.90 -2.58
C SER A 495 10.87 3.86 -3.67
N ASP A 496 11.63 2.78 -3.64
CA ASP A 496 11.48 1.64 -4.54
C ASP A 496 10.19 0.84 -4.34
N PHE A 497 9.76 0.16 -5.40
CA PHE A 497 8.88 -1.01 -5.29
C PHE A 497 9.76 -2.23 -5.02
N ASN A 498 9.72 -2.69 -3.77
CA ASN A 498 10.59 -3.73 -3.27
C ASN A 498 9.88 -5.09 -3.22
N LEU A 499 10.33 -6.01 -4.06
CA LEU A 499 9.96 -7.42 -3.99
C LEU A 499 10.96 -8.09 -3.05
N HIS A 500 10.69 -7.97 -1.73
CA HIS A 500 11.66 -8.19 -0.65
C HIS A 500 12.13 -9.65 -0.50
N GLY A 501 11.58 -10.57 -1.29
CA GLY A 501 11.85 -12.00 -1.20
C GLY A 501 10.82 -12.74 -0.35
N GLY A 502 10.92 -14.07 -0.40
CA GLY A 502 9.89 -14.92 0.18
C GLY A 502 8.91 -15.52 -0.83
N TRP A 503 9.25 -15.58 -2.12
CA TRP A 503 8.42 -16.18 -3.18
C TRP A 503 7.09 -15.47 -3.46
N GLU A 504 7.07 -14.14 -3.30
CA GLU A 504 6.01 -13.26 -3.83
C GLU A 504 5.91 -13.39 -5.35
N ARG A 505 4.68 -13.43 -5.87
CA ARG A 505 4.41 -13.84 -7.25
C ARG A 505 3.11 -13.24 -7.75
N ASN A 506 2.91 -13.17 -9.06
CA ASN A 506 1.65 -12.72 -9.65
C ASN A 506 1.17 -11.32 -9.18
N ASN A 507 2.06 -10.45 -8.70
CA ASN A 507 1.67 -9.08 -8.32
C ASN A 507 1.74 -8.17 -9.54
N LEU A 508 0.84 -7.21 -9.64
CA LEU A 508 0.82 -6.19 -10.68
C LEU A 508 1.23 -4.84 -10.10
N ILE A 509 2.26 -4.23 -10.66
CA ILE A 509 2.73 -2.88 -10.36
C ILE A 509 2.53 -2.07 -11.64
N GLU A 510 1.51 -1.21 -11.70
CA GLU A 510 1.25 -0.42 -12.91
C GLU A 510 0.86 1.03 -12.66
N LEU A 511 1.12 1.89 -13.65
CA LEU A 511 0.72 3.31 -13.63
C LEU A 511 1.25 4.12 -12.43
N ASN A 512 2.27 3.62 -11.73
CA ASN A 512 2.84 4.31 -10.59
C ASN A 512 3.89 5.34 -11.05
N THR A 513 4.00 6.44 -10.31
CA THR A 513 5.13 7.38 -10.38
C THR A 513 6.13 7.02 -9.28
N VAL A 514 7.36 6.72 -9.66
CA VAL A 514 8.44 6.33 -8.76
C VAL A 514 9.64 7.23 -9.02
N THR A 515 9.94 8.11 -8.07
CA THR A 515 10.95 9.16 -8.23
C THR A 515 11.98 9.05 -7.13
N VAL A 516 13.01 8.24 -7.35
CA VAL A 516 13.97 7.88 -6.31
C VAL A 516 15.12 8.90 -6.25
N PRO A 517 15.26 9.69 -5.17
CA PRO A 517 16.31 10.70 -5.06
C PRO A 517 17.68 10.04 -4.87
N TYR A 518 18.76 10.81 -5.07
CA TYR A 518 20.12 10.31 -4.81
C TYR A 518 20.32 9.93 -3.35
N ALA A 519 19.76 10.72 -2.44
CA ALA A 519 19.76 10.45 -1.01
C ALA A 519 18.96 9.21 -0.57
N HIS A 520 18.25 8.52 -1.46
CA HIS A 520 17.64 7.22 -1.14
C HIS A 520 18.63 6.07 -1.41
N ARG A 521 19.38 5.70 -0.36
CA ARG A 521 20.50 4.75 -0.42
C ARG A 521 20.91 4.28 0.97
N SER A 522 21.44 3.07 1.07
CA SER A 522 21.90 2.43 2.31
C SER A 522 22.94 3.26 3.07
N ALA A 523 23.88 3.89 2.35
CA ALA A 523 24.93 4.70 2.94
C ALA A 523 24.46 5.98 3.66
N ASN A 524 23.18 6.35 3.54
CA ASN A 524 22.61 7.46 4.32
C ASN A 524 22.06 7.02 5.69
N CYS A 525 22.20 5.75 6.05
CA CYS A 525 21.95 5.32 7.41
C CYS A 525 22.97 5.91 8.40
N GLN A 526 22.49 6.52 9.48
CA GLN A 526 23.34 7.18 10.48
C GLN A 526 23.62 6.31 11.73
N ALA A 527 22.66 5.46 12.13
CA ALA A 527 22.77 4.61 13.32
C ALA A 527 21.82 3.41 13.22
N ASN A 528 22.11 2.33 13.95
CA ASN A 528 21.25 1.14 14.02
C ASN A 528 20.84 0.64 12.63
N CYS A 529 21.82 0.58 11.73
CA CYS A 529 21.61 0.34 10.33
C CYS A 529 21.14 -1.08 10.07
N GLY A 530 20.12 -1.18 9.24
CA GLY A 530 19.72 -2.45 8.66
C GLY A 530 20.61 -2.77 7.48
N GLU A 531 20.94 -4.04 7.33
CA GLU A 531 21.69 -4.51 6.18
C GLU A 531 20.71 -4.92 5.08
N GLU A 532 20.99 -4.55 3.84
CA GLU A 532 20.53 -5.31 2.70
C GLU A 532 21.43 -6.54 2.58
N GLY A 533 21.14 -7.60 3.34
CA GLY A 533 21.62 -8.95 3.04
C GLY A 533 22.92 -9.46 3.66
N GLY A 534 23.22 -9.11 4.92
CA GLY A 534 24.14 -9.92 5.74
C GLY A 534 25.60 -9.47 5.79
N GLY A 535 25.92 -8.24 5.40
CA GLY A 535 27.26 -7.66 5.51
C GLY A 535 27.24 -6.23 6.06
N ALA A 536 28.43 -5.68 6.34
CA ALA A 536 28.63 -4.28 6.72
C ALA A 536 27.91 -3.32 5.74
N PRO A 537 27.56 -2.08 6.15
CA PRO A 537 26.85 -1.12 5.30
C PRO A 537 27.41 -1.10 3.89
N ASP A 538 26.58 -1.43 2.89
CA ASP A 538 26.98 -1.32 1.50
C ASP A 538 26.82 0.13 1.02
N ASP A 539 27.44 0.46 -0.11
CA ASP A 539 27.32 1.77 -0.76
C ASP A 539 26.30 1.74 -1.91
N SER A 540 25.34 0.80 -1.87
CA SER A 540 24.36 0.61 -2.93
C SER A 540 23.47 1.84 -3.10
N ASN A 541 23.17 2.14 -4.36
CA ASN A 541 22.15 3.12 -4.69
C ASN A 541 20.84 2.35 -4.87
N TRP A 542 19.80 2.69 -4.14
CA TRP A 542 18.51 2.04 -4.32
C TRP A 542 17.82 2.59 -5.57
N PHE A 543 17.36 1.69 -6.43
CA PHE A 543 16.70 2.00 -7.69
C PHE A 543 15.19 1.82 -7.57
N PRO A 544 14.37 2.35 -8.51
CA PRO A 544 12.92 2.22 -8.48
C PRO A 544 12.35 0.80 -8.33
N ILE A 545 13.13 -0.23 -8.66
CA ILE A 545 12.80 -1.64 -8.45
C ILE A 545 13.88 -2.27 -7.57
N TRP A 546 13.44 -3.06 -6.59
CA TRP A 546 14.30 -3.99 -5.87
C TRP A 546 13.76 -5.41 -5.96
N TRP A 547 14.65 -6.38 -6.19
CA TRP A 547 14.31 -7.78 -6.40
C TRP A 547 15.16 -8.70 -5.54
N ALA A 548 14.57 -9.53 -4.69
CA ALA A 548 15.34 -10.51 -3.93
C ALA A 548 15.90 -11.61 -4.84
N ALA A 549 17.23 -11.68 -4.96
CA ALA A 549 17.91 -12.70 -5.74
C ALA A 549 18.87 -13.57 -4.93
N GLY A 550 18.86 -14.86 -5.25
CA GLY A 550 19.95 -15.79 -5.01
C GLY A 550 20.24 -16.04 -3.52
N GLN A 551 21.51 -16.27 -3.23
CA GLN A 551 21.97 -16.63 -1.89
C GLN A 551 21.75 -15.52 -0.86
N LYS A 552 21.87 -14.25 -1.27
CA LYS A 552 21.60 -13.11 -0.38
C LYS A 552 20.14 -13.07 0.08
N ALA A 553 19.23 -13.50 -0.80
CA ALA A 553 17.81 -13.47 -0.52
C ALA A 553 17.35 -14.40 0.61
N VAL A 554 18.17 -15.38 0.99
CA VAL A 554 17.79 -16.41 1.97
C VAL A 554 17.47 -15.83 3.35
N LYS A 555 18.13 -14.73 3.74
CA LYS A 555 17.82 -13.98 4.98
C LYS A 555 16.36 -13.51 5.00
N TRP A 556 15.81 -13.18 3.83
CA TRP A 556 14.41 -12.77 3.66
C TRP A 556 13.53 -13.94 3.24
N SER A 557 13.87 -15.12 3.74
CA SER A 557 13.29 -16.41 3.39
C SER A 557 13.69 -16.97 2.03
N GLY A 558 14.13 -16.19 1.04
CA GLY A 558 14.54 -16.67 -0.29
C GLY A 558 14.17 -15.70 -1.41
N SER A 559 14.43 -16.07 -2.67
CA SER A 559 14.24 -15.21 -3.85
C SER A 559 12.77 -14.83 -4.11
N SER A 560 12.56 -13.71 -4.81
CA SER A 560 11.27 -13.34 -5.38
C SER A 560 10.78 -14.39 -6.39
N GLY A 561 9.47 -14.62 -6.38
CA GLY A 561 8.80 -15.65 -7.18
C GLY A 561 8.37 -15.17 -8.58
N PRO A 562 7.61 -15.99 -9.33
CA PRO A 562 7.33 -15.75 -10.75
C PRO A 562 6.26 -14.69 -11.01
N ARG A 563 6.25 -14.16 -12.25
CA ARG A 563 5.14 -13.38 -12.84
C ARG A 563 4.76 -12.13 -12.06
N ASN A 564 5.72 -11.48 -11.40
CA ASN A 564 5.52 -10.11 -10.93
C ASN A 564 5.62 -9.17 -12.13
N VAL A 565 4.61 -8.32 -12.33
CA VAL A 565 4.41 -7.55 -13.57
C VAL A 565 4.63 -6.07 -13.32
N PHE A 566 5.44 -5.45 -14.17
CA PHE A 566 5.57 -4.00 -14.27
C PHE A 566 5.03 -3.54 -15.62
N PHE A 567 4.13 -2.55 -15.61
CA PHE A 567 3.48 -2.01 -16.81
C PHE A 567 3.12 -0.53 -16.66
N HIS A 568 3.40 0.32 -17.65
CA HIS A 568 3.05 1.75 -17.63
C HIS A 568 3.49 2.55 -16.38
N ASN A 569 4.55 2.16 -15.68
CA ASN A 569 5.09 2.97 -14.58
C ASN A 569 6.00 4.07 -15.10
N THR A 570 5.95 5.25 -14.48
CA THR A 570 6.94 6.31 -14.66
C THR A 570 7.99 6.17 -13.57
N MET A 571 9.13 5.57 -13.90
CA MET A 571 10.21 5.29 -12.94
C MET A 571 11.46 6.09 -13.26
N THR A 572 11.96 6.84 -12.29
CA THR A 572 13.14 7.68 -12.43
C THR A 572 14.07 7.59 -11.22
N LYS A 573 15.37 7.82 -11.45
CA LYS A 573 16.42 7.77 -10.43
C LYS A 573 17.37 8.97 -10.59
N GLN A 574 17.73 9.61 -9.49
CA GLN A 574 18.89 10.52 -9.43
C GLN A 574 20.17 9.77 -9.06
N LEU A 575 21.26 10.03 -9.79
CA LEU A 575 22.57 9.44 -9.55
C LEU A 575 23.63 10.53 -9.34
N GLY A 576 24.63 10.26 -8.51
CA GLY A 576 25.79 11.13 -8.27
C GLY A 576 25.57 12.24 -7.22
N SER A 577 24.46 12.98 -7.28
CA SER A 577 24.11 13.99 -6.28
C SER A 577 22.60 14.28 -6.24
N ASP A 578 22.11 14.89 -5.16
CA ASP A 578 20.69 15.31 -5.02
C ASP A 578 20.30 16.44 -6.01
N THR A 579 21.30 17.11 -6.59
CA THR A 579 21.12 18.15 -7.60
C THR A 579 21.21 17.63 -9.03
N ALA A 580 21.53 16.35 -9.22
CA ALA A 580 21.57 15.75 -10.54
C ALA A 580 20.16 15.64 -11.14
N PRO A 581 20.01 15.65 -12.48
CA PRO A 581 18.71 15.40 -13.09
C PRO A 581 18.26 13.96 -12.84
N TYR A 582 16.94 13.76 -12.71
CA TYR A 582 16.34 12.43 -12.73
C TYR A 582 16.48 11.79 -14.11
N THR A 583 16.91 10.54 -14.15
CA THR A 583 17.00 9.74 -15.37
C THR A 583 15.93 8.65 -15.36
N ALA A 584 15.29 8.42 -16.50
CA ALA A 584 14.36 7.30 -16.65
C ALA A 584 15.06 5.96 -16.41
N TYR A 585 14.42 5.08 -15.65
CA TYR A 585 14.97 3.76 -15.30
C TYR A 585 14.83 2.74 -16.44
N TYR A 586 13.74 2.82 -17.22
CA TYR A 586 13.54 2.02 -18.42
C TYR A 586 12.77 2.83 -19.46
N ALA A 587 12.95 2.48 -20.74
CA ALA A 587 12.49 3.32 -21.86
C ALA A 587 11.07 2.99 -22.37
N ASP A 588 10.70 1.70 -22.44
CA ASP A 588 9.45 1.24 -23.06
C ASP A 588 8.39 0.94 -21.99
N GLN A 589 7.61 1.94 -21.63
CA GLN A 589 6.56 1.80 -20.61
C GLN A 589 5.39 0.91 -21.07
N SER A 590 5.17 0.77 -22.38
CA SER A 590 4.06 0.01 -22.99
C SER A 590 4.27 -1.51 -23.04
N ARG A 591 5.45 -1.95 -22.62
CA ARG A 591 5.82 -3.35 -22.54
C ARG A 591 5.42 -3.94 -21.21
N ILE A 592 4.98 -5.19 -21.24
CA ILE A 592 4.66 -5.97 -20.06
C ILE A 592 5.94 -6.68 -19.61
N TYR A 593 6.57 -6.22 -18.53
CA TYR A 593 7.75 -6.86 -17.97
C TYR A 593 7.34 -7.84 -16.87
N GLN A 594 7.41 -9.14 -17.15
CA GLN A 594 7.14 -10.20 -16.17
C GLN A 594 8.45 -10.72 -15.57
N PHE A 595 8.77 -10.28 -14.36
CA PHE A 595 9.95 -10.72 -13.62
C PHE A 595 9.81 -12.15 -13.08
N GLY A 596 10.93 -12.86 -12.98
CA GLY A 596 11.00 -14.24 -12.52
C GLY A 596 10.31 -15.22 -13.49
N TRP A 597 10.27 -14.92 -14.79
CA TRP A 597 9.48 -15.68 -15.77
C TRP A 597 10.20 -15.82 -17.12
N SER A 598 10.13 -17.02 -17.71
CA SER A 598 10.68 -17.30 -19.05
C SER A 598 9.64 -17.23 -20.18
N GLY A 599 8.38 -16.91 -19.86
CA GLY A 599 7.24 -17.10 -20.74
C GLY A 599 6.48 -18.41 -20.46
N SER A 600 7.15 -19.42 -19.88
CA SER A 600 6.55 -20.74 -19.61
C SER A 600 6.80 -21.30 -18.21
N ALA A 601 7.90 -20.92 -17.55
CA ALA A 601 8.24 -21.38 -16.21
C ALA A 601 8.94 -20.27 -15.41
N TRP A 602 9.04 -20.45 -14.09
CA TRP A 602 9.88 -19.59 -13.27
C TRP A 602 11.34 -19.67 -13.75
N ARG A 603 12.02 -18.52 -13.77
CA ARG A 603 13.43 -18.43 -14.16
C ARG A 603 14.13 -17.38 -13.32
N HIS A 604 15.26 -17.75 -12.74
CA HIS A 604 16.12 -16.82 -11.99
C HIS A 604 16.64 -15.71 -12.89
N LEU A 605 16.91 -14.54 -12.31
CA LEU A 605 17.57 -13.44 -13.02
C LEU A 605 19.06 -13.77 -13.21
N ASP A 606 19.56 -13.61 -14.42
CA ASP A 606 20.95 -13.93 -14.74
C ASP A 606 21.58 -12.89 -15.67
N ILE A 607 22.90 -12.79 -15.66
CA ILE A 607 23.67 -11.98 -16.60
C ILE A 607 24.53 -12.92 -17.43
N ALA A 608 24.33 -12.93 -18.74
CA ALA A 608 25.07 -13.78 -19.68
C ALA A 608 25.06 -15.28 -19.32
N GLY A 609 23.93 -15.77 -18.80
CA GLY A 609 23.73 -17.16 -18.38
C GLY A 609 24.13 -17.45 -16.93
N THR A 610 24.66 -16.47 -16.19
CA THR A 610 25.11 -16.64 -14.80
C THR A 610 24.10 -16.04 -13.82
N PRO A 611 23.38 -16.86 -13.01
CA PRO A 611 22.42 -16.39 -12.03
C PRO A 611 23.04 -15.35 -11.08
N ILE A 612 22.37 -14.23 -10.87
CA ILE A 612 22.83 -13.23 -9.91
C ILE A 612 22.62 -13.73 -8.48
N ALA A 613 23.63 -13.53 -7.62
CA ALA A 613 23.57 -13.90 -6.21
C ALA A 613 22.99 -12.80 -5.31
N ASP A 614 22.90 -11.58 -5.86
CA ASP A 614 22.48 -10.33 -5.24
C ASP A 614 21.87 -9.42 -6.33
N TRP A 615 20.98 -8.52 -5.93
CA TRP A 615 20.46 -7.44 -6.77
C TRP A 615 21.35 -6.19 -6.75
N ALA A 616 21.97 -5.90 -5.61
CA ALA A 616 22.80 -4.72 -5.43
C ALA A 616 23.95 -4.69 -6.45
N GLY A 617 24.08 -3.59 -7.17
CA GLY A 617 25.07 -3.41 -8.25
C GLY A 617 24.66 -3.98 -9.61
N HIS A 618 23.48 -4.58 -9.73
CA HIS A 618 22.95 -5.15 -10.97
C HIS A 618 21.59 -4.56 -11.40
N GLU A 619 21.16 -3.48 -10.76
CA GLU A 619 19.82 -2.92 -10.91
C GLU A 619 19.55 -2.35 -12.31
N GLN A 620 20.59 -2.05 -13.08
CA GLN A 620 20.48 -1.52 -14.45
C GLN A 620 20.80 -2.57 -15.52
N ALA A 621 21.03 -3.83 -15.13
CA ALA A 621 21.26 -4.90 -16.10
C ALA A 621 19.98 -5.21 -16.89
N ASP A 622 20.15 -5.61 -18.15
CA ASP A 622 19.04 -6.07 -18.97
C ASP A 622 18.80 -7.56 -18.72
N TYR A 623 17.66 -7.87 -18.11
CA TYR A 623 17.23 -9.23 -17.80
C TYR A 623 16.19 -9.77 -18.81
N THR A 624 15.96 -9.06 -19.91
CA THR A 624 15.06 -9.51 -20.98
C THR A 624 15.72 -10.59 -21.85
N ASP A 625 15.13 -10.94 -23.00
CA ASP A 625 15.66 -11.94 -23.94
C ASP A 625 16.04 -13.29 -23.32
N GLY A 626 15.22 -13.71 -22.35
CA GLY A 626 15.39 -14.98 -21.68
C GLY A 626 16.42 -14.94 -20.58
N HIS A 627 16.65 -13.80 -19.92
CA HIS A 627 17.50 -13.62 -18.73
C HIS A 627 16.71 -13.47 -17.41
N GLY A 628 15.43 -13.89 -17.40
CA GLY A 628 14.58 -13.97 -16.21
C GLY A 628 13.45 -12.93 -16.17
N VAL A 629 13.41 -12.00 -17.14
CA VAL A 629 12.27 -11.10 -17.39
C VAL A 629 11.67 -11.42 -18.76
N ASP A 630 10.42 -11.91 -18.79
CA ASP A 630 9.67 -12.07 -20.03
C ASP A 630 9.05 -10.73 -20.41
N ALA A 631 9.59 -10.15 -21.48
CA ALA A 631 9.18 -8.86 -22.04
C ALA A 631 8.70 -9.01 -23.50
N SER A 632 8.22 -10.20 -23.87
CA SER A 632 7.76 -10.53 -25.23
C SER A 632 6.39 -9.96 -25.59
N ARG A 633 5.68 -9.38 -24.62
CA ARG A 633 4.29 -8.91 -24.76
C ARG A 633 4.21 -7.39 -24.59
N THR A 634 3.31 -6.80 -25.36
CA THR A 634 2.89 -5.40 -25.22
C THR A 634 1.36 -5.38 -25.11
N ASP A 635 0.84 -4.32 -24.51
CA ASP A 635 -0.58 -4.05 -24.48
C ASP A 635 -0.80 -2.56 -24.72
N ALA A 636 -1.71 -2.22 -25.63
CA ALA A 636 -1.99 -0.82 -25.97
C ALA A 636 -3.03 -0.17 -25.04
N GLY A 637 -3.68 -0.97 -24.19
CA GLY A 637 -4.65 -0.49 -23.22
C GLY A 637 -3.97 0.34 -22.12
N PRO A 638 -4.67 1.33 -21.55
CA PRO A 638 -4.08 2.21 -20.55
C PRO A 638 -3.71 1.47 -19.25
N SER A 639 -4.37 0.35 -18.95
CA SER A 639 -4.15 -0.49 -17.77
C SER A 639 -4.40 -1.97 -18.10
N LEU A 640 -3.71 -2.86 -17.39
CA LEU A 640 -3.98 -4.31 -17.41
C LEU A 640 -5.12 -4.68 -16.44
N PHE A 641 -5.40 -3.84 -15.44
CA PHE A 641 -6.39 -4.07 -14.40
C PHE A 641 -7.74 -3.36 -14.64
N LEU A 642 -7.71 -2.13 -15.16
CA LEU A 642 -8.88 -1.26 -15.31
C LEU A 642 -9.26 -1.06 -16.79
N LEU A 643 -10.57 -0.93 -17.07
CA LEU A 643 -11.08 -0.58 -18.41
C LEU A 643 -10.82 0.89 -18.74
N SER A 644 -11.03 1.77 -17.77
CA SER A 644 -10.83 3.21 -17.88
C SER A 644 -10.08 3.76 -16.67
N LEU A 645 -9.22 4.76 -16.92
CA LEU A 645 -8.57 5.56 -15.88
C LEU A 645 -9.39 6.79 -15.50
N THR A 646 -10.41 7.13 -16.31
CA THR A 646 -11.35 8.21 -16.06
C THR A 646 -12.72 7.59 -15.81
N GLY A 647 -13.16 7.52 -14.56
CA GLY A 647 -14.44 6.93 -14.23
C GLY A 647 -14.86 7.22 -12.79
N THR A 648 -16.10 7.66 -12.61
CA THR A 648 -16.87 7.51 -11.39
C THR A 648 -17.59 6.15 -11.43
N PRO A 649 -17.81 5.48 -10.28
CA PRO A 649 -18.41 4.15 -10.25
C PRO A 649 -19.79 4.11 -10.91
N SER A 650 -19.92 3.25 -11.92
CA SER A 650 -21.18 2.96 -12.58
C SER A 650 -22.13 2.23 -11.62
N ALA A 651 -23.35 2.74 -11.43
CA ALA A 651 -24.38 2.03 -10.67
C ALA A 651 -24.77 0.73 -11.40
N SER A 652 -24.53 -0.42 -10.76
CA SER A 652 -24.88 -1.74 -11.30
C SER A 652 -26.41 -1.93 -11.37
N PRO A 653 -26.98 -2.51 -12.45
CA PRO A 653 -28.41 -2.76 -12.57
C PRO A 653 -28.84 -4.02 -11.80
N SER A 654 -29.94 -3.93 -11.05
CA SER A 654 -30.63 -5.10 -10.49
C SER A 654 -31.28 -5.96 -11.60
N PRO A 655 -31.32 -7.30 -11.50
CA PRO A 655 -31.98 -8.14 -12.49
C PRO A 655 -33.45 -8.32 -12.13
N SER A 656 -34.37 -8.06 -13.07
CA SER A 656 -35.73 -8.63 -13.05
C SER A 656 -36.35 -8.65 -14.44
N SER A 657 -37.07 -9.74 -14.70
CA SER A 657 -37.54 -10.29 -15.97
C SER A 657 -38.82 -9.67 -16.54
N ALA A 658 -38.89 -9.66 -17.88
CA ALA A 658 -40.04 -9.83 -18.79
C ALA A 658 -41.16 -8.75 -18.95
N SER A 659 -41.13 -8.12 -20.14
CA SER A 659 -42.19 -7.74 -21.13
C SER A 659 -43.35 -6.76 -20.82
N PRO A 660 -43.89 -6.04 -21.86
CA PRO A 660 -44.36 -4.66 -21.72
C PRO A 660 -45.88 -4.44 -21.82
N SER A 661 -46.35 -3.29 -21.30
CA SER A 661 -47.45 -2.50 -21.89
C SER A 661 -47.43 -1.04 -21.40
N PRO A 662 -47.87 -0.07 -22.22
CA PRO A 662 -47.61 1.35 -22.00
C PRO A 662 -48.76 2.04 -21.26
N SER A 663 -48.48 3.01 -20.37
CA SER A 663 -49.41 4.11 -20.08
C SER A 663 -48.76 5.27 -19.30
N SER A 664 -48.98 6.47 -19.87
CA SER A 664 -49.06 7.81 -19.28
C SER A 664 -47.87 8.40 -18.51
N ALA A 665 -47.29 9.42 -19.12
CA ALA A 665 -46.36 10.38 -18.52
C ALA A 665 -47.03 11.24 -17.43
N SER A 666 -46.29 11.48 -16.35
CA SER A 666 -46.54 12.49 -15.32
C SER A 666 -45.26 13.34 -15.21
N PRO A 667 -45.33 14.67 -14.99
CA PRO A 667 -44.21 15.57 -15.21
C PRO A 667 -43.09 15.34 -14.17
N SER A 668 -41.85 15.16 -14.65
CA SER A 668 -40.65 15.21 -13.81
C SER A 668 -40.50 16.61 -13.19
N PRO A 669 -40.13 16.72 -11.90
CA PRO A 669 -39.76 18.01 -11.32
C PRO A 669 -38.53 18.55 -12.06
N SER A 670 -38.60 19.79 -12.55
CA SER A 670 -37.44 20.51 -13.07
C SER A 670 -36.43 20.68 -11.94
N GLY A 671 -35.23 20.11 -12.11
CA GLY A 671 -34.17 20.20 -11.10
C GLY A 671 -33.76 21.66 -10.85
N VAL A 672 -33.49 21.98 -9.59
CA VAL A 672 -32.99 23.29 -9.16
C VAL A 672 -31.48 23.30 -9.31
N VAL A 673 -30.93 24.29 -10.00
CA VAL A 673 -29.49 24.56 -10.03
C VAL A 673 -29.13 25.48 -8.86
N GLY A 674 -28.13 25.10 -8.06
CA GLY A 674 -27.62 25.92 -6.96
C GLY A 674 -26.11 25.74 -6.84
N LEU A 675 -25.34 26.77 -7.22
CA LEU A 675 -23.89 26.75 -7.07
C LEU A 675 -23.45 27.53 -5.82
N ARG A 676 -22.43 26.99 -5.15
CA ARG A 676 -21.74 27.65 -4.03
C ARG A 676 -20.24 27.59 -4.25
N CYS A 677 -19.51 28.62 -3.83
CA CYS A 677 -18.06 28.65 -3.93
C CYS A 677 -17.35 28.85 -2.61
N ALA A 678 -16.20 28.19 -2.47
CA ALA A 678 -15.33 28.29 -1.31
C ALA A 678 -13.88 28.52 -1.75
N PHE A 679 -13.22 29.50 -1.15
CA PHE A 679 -11.80 29.80 -1.37
C PHE A 679 -10.93 29.25 -0.25
N ALA A 680 -9.77 28.71 -0.60
CA ALA A 680 -8.71 28.35 0.33
C ALA A 680 -7.34 28.79 -0.22
N GLN A 681 -6.45 29.24 0.66
CA GLN A 681 -5.03 29.39 0.34
C GLN A 681 -4.37 28.01 0.48
N THR A 682 -3.71 27.54 -0.57
CA THR A 682 -3.04 26.23 -0.63
C THR A 682 -1.56 26.31 -0.25
N SER A 683 -0.93 27.47 -0.42
CA SER A 683 0.44 27.77 0.02
C SER A 683 0.63 29.29 0.12
N VAL A 684 1.54 29.77 0.98
CA VAL A 684 1.82 31.21 1.13
C VAL A 684 3.33 31.43 1.19
N TRP A 685 3.84 32.42 0.47
CA TRP A 685 5.24 32.87 0.50
C TRP A 685 5.31 34.40 0.66
N SER A 686 6.53 34.95 0.79
CA SER A 686 6.74 36.35 1.17
C SER A 686 6.14 37.39 0.21
N SER A 687 5.88 37.03 -1.04
CA SER A 687 5.40 37.93 -2.11
C SER A 687 4.10 37.46 -2.77
N GLY A 688 3.45 36.40 -2.27
CA GLY A 688 2.32 35.78 -2.95
C GLY A 688 1.79 34.53 -2.25
N TYR A 689 0.80 33.90 -2.88
CA TYR A 689 0.21 32.66 -2.40
C TYR A 689 -0.37 31.83 -3.55
N GLY A 690 -0.50 30.53 -3.33
CA GLY A 690 -1.35 29.64 -4.11
C GLY A 690 -2.76 29.66 -3.55
N GLY A 691 -3.76 29.84 -4.41
CA GLY A 691 -5.17 29.87 -4.06
C GLY A 691 -5.96 28.82 -4.84
N GLN A 692 -7.00 28.28 -4.22
CA GLN A 692 -7.96 27.38 -4.85
C GLN A 692 -9.38 27.86 -4.56
N VAL A 693 -10.22 27.85 -5.59
CA VAL A 693 -11.67 28.02 -5.45
C VAL A 693 -12.34 26.72 -5.86
N THR A 694 -13.21 26.21 -4.99
CA THR A 694 -14.04 25.03 -5.24
C THR A 694 -15.48 25.49 -5.49
N VAL A 695 -16.05 25.05 -6.61
CA VAL A 695 -17.42 25.29 -7.06
C VAL A 695 -18.24 24.03 -6.77
N TYR A 696 -19.18 24.11 -5.84
CA TYR A 696 -20.09 23.03 -5.47
C TYR A 696 -21.42 23.17 -6.21
N ASN A 697 -21.98 22.07 -6.68
CA ASN A 697 -23.37 22.00 -7.13
C ASN A 697 -24.24 21.42 -6.00
N ASP A 698 -24.77 22.32 -5.18
CA ASP A 698 -25.72 22.00 -4.10
C ASP A 698 -27.16 21.79 -4.66
N GLY A 699 -27.33 21.86 -5.99
CA GLY A 699 -28.58 21.63 -6.70
C GLY A 699 -28.90 20.16 -6.96
N THR A 700 -30.02 19.93 -7.66
CA THR A 700 -30.56 18.59 -8.00
C THR A 700 -30.43 18.25 -9.49
N ALA A 701 -29.86 19.15 -10.30
CA ALA A 701 -29.56 18.94 -11.72
C ALA A 701 -28.07 19.17 -12.01
N THR A 702 -27.51 18.43 -12.98
CA THR A 702 -26.14 18.65 -13.47
C THR A 702 -26.02 20.06 -14.02
N VAL A 703 -24.96 20.75 -13.62
CA VAL A 703 -24.59 22.07 -14.12
C VAL A 703 -23.60 21.86 -15.27
N PRO A 704 -23.95 22.19 -16.53
CA PRO A 704 -23.11 21.88 -17.69
C PRO A 704 -21.94 22.86 -17.89
N SER A 705 -21.93 23.95 -17.13
CA SER A 705 -20.86 24.94 -17.09
C SER A 705 -21.09 25.84 -15.90
N TRP A 706 -20.02 26.42 -15.36
CA TRP A 706 -20.07 27.34 -14.23
C TRP A 706 -19.22 28.57 -14.51
N SER A 707 -19.45 29.64 -13.78
CA SER A 707 -18.53 30.78 -13.72
C SER A 707 -18.34 31.20 -12.28
N ALA A 708 -17.09 31.56 -11.93
CA ALA A 708 -16.74 32.11 -10.63
C ALA A 708 -16.24 33.55 -10.79
N GLU A 709 -16.73 34.46 -9.97
CA GLU A 709 -16.34 35.88 -9.99
C GLU A 709 -15.79 36.28 -8.62
N PHE A 710 -14.70 37.05 -8.60
CA PHE A 710 -14.14 37.62 -7.38
C PHE A 710 -13.29 38.87 -7.66
N ASP A 711 -13.05 39.66 -6.62
CA ASP A 711 -12.19 40.83 -6.66
C ASP A 711 -10.92 40.61 -5.82
N LEU A 712 -9.75 41.04 -6.35
CA LEU A 712 -8.50 41.09 -5.60
C LEU A 712 -8.16 42.53 -5.18
N PRO A 713 -7.69 42.79 -3.95
CA PRO A 713 -7.28 44.12 -3.50
C PRO A 713 -6.16 44.75 -4.34
N THR A 714 -6.10 46.08 -4.38
CA THR A 714 -5.00 46.83 -5.04
C THR A 714 -3.63 46.33 -4.55
N GLY A 715 -2.69 46.16 -5.47
CA GLY A 715 -1.36 45.58 -5.18
C GLY A 715 -1.34 44.06 -5.18
N THR A 716 -2.46 43.40 -5.49
CA THR A 716 -2.58 41.96 -5.62
C THR A 716 -3.11 41.56 -7.01
N SER A 717 -2.53 40.54 -7.64
CA SER A 717 -2.99 40.06 -8.94
C SER A 717 -2.66 38.58 -9.18
N VAL A 718 -3.57 37.88 -9.87
CA VAL A 718 -3.31 36.52 -10.37
C VAL A 718 -2.15 36.52 -11.36
N SER A 719 -1.15 35.68 -11.13
CA SER A 719 0.04 35.49 -11.98
C SER A 719 -0.04 34.26 -12.87
N SER A 720 -0.78 33.22 -12.45
CA SER A 720 -1.08 32.02 -13.26
C SER A 720 -2.37 31.37 -12.74
N MET A 721 -3.07 30.63 -13.60
CA MET A 721 -4.29 29.90 -13.26
C MET A 721 -4.29 28.55 -13.98
N TRP A 722 -4.84 27.52 -13.34
CA TRP A 722 -5.01 26.19 -13.90
C TRP A 722 -6.44 25.68 -13.70
N ARG A 723 -6.85 24.72 -14.54
CA ARG A 723 -8.23 24.16 -14.65
C ARG A 723 -9.32 25.15 -15.08
N ALA A 724 -8.98 26.42 -15.22
CA ALA A 724 -9.87 27.46 -15.72
C ALA A 724 -9.09 28.53 -16.49
N THR A 725 -9.82 29.35 -17.25
CA THR A 725 -9.34 30.60 -17.83
C THR A 725 -10.02 31.77 -17.13
N TYR A 726 -9.45 32.97 -17.23
CA TYR A 726 -10.05 34.16 -16.64
C TYR A 726 -10.00 35.37 -17.58
N ALA A 727 -11.01 36.23 -17.47
CA ALA A 727 -11.00 37.59 -17.95
C ALA A 727 -10.84 38.55 -16.76
N LYS A 728 -10.03 39.59 -16.93
CA LYS A 728 -9.74 40.58 -15.87
C LYS A 728 -10.12 41.98 -16.33
N SER A 729 -10.82 42.73 -15.47
CA SER A 729 -11.07 44.17 -15.62
C SER A 729 -10.79 44.89 -14.30
N GLY A 730 -9.71 45.68 -14.25
CA GLY A 730 -9.27 46.30 -13.00
C GLY A 730 -8.88 45.25 -11.94
N SER A 731 -9.56 45.25 -10.79
CA SER A 731 -9.41 44.26 -9.70
C SER A 731 -10.33 43.04 -9.84
N HIS A 732 -11.25 43.06 -10.80
CA HIS A 732 -12.31 42.06 -10.95
C HIS A 732 -11.90 40.92 -11.89
N TYR A 733 -12.14 39.68 -11.47
CA TYR A 733 -11.82 38.44 -12.18
C TYR A 733 -13.10 37.65 -12.44
N VAL A 734 -13.33 37.31 -13.71
CA VAL A 734 -14.37 36.37 -14.15
C VAL A 734 -13.70 35.12 -14.66
N VAL A 735 -13.95 33.99 -13.99
CA VAL A 735 -13.31 32.70 -14.25
C VAL A 735 -14.31 31.75 -14.91
N THR A 736 -13.85 31.05 -15.94
CA THR A 736 -14.63 30.05 -16.68
C THR A 736 -13.85 28.73 -16.79
N PRO A 737 -14.51 27.57 -16.64
CA PRO A 737 -13.87 26.27 -16.69
C PRO A 737 -13.25 26.01 -18.06
N LEU A 738 -12.19 25.20 -18.06
CA LEU A 738 -11.80 24.49 -19.29
C LEU A 738 -12.84 23.40 -19.60
N ALA A 739 -12.95 22.99 -20.87
CA ALA A 739 -14.01 22.08 -21.33
C ALA A 739 -14.11 20.77 -20.51
N TYR A 740 -13.01 20.25 -19.98
CA TYR A 740 -12.99 19.03 -19.16
C TYR A 740 -13.43 19.23 -17.70
N ALA A 741 -13.61 20.48 -17.25
CA ALA A 741 -13.96 20.85 -15.87
C ALA A 741 -15.27 21.65 -15.81
N ALA A 742 -16.09 21.61 -16.88
CA ALA A 742 -17.31 22.42 -16.99
C ALA A 742 -18.52 21.78 -16.28
N ASP A 743 -18.63 20.45 -16.34
CA ASP A 743 -19.80 19.73 -15.82
C ASP A 743 -19.67 19.43 -14.33
N ILE A 744 -20.65 19.85 -13.52
CA ILE A 744 -20.75 19.50 -12.10
C ILE A 744 -22.06 18.75 -11.84
N ALA A 745 -22.00 17.46 -11.52
CA ALA A 745 -23.17 16.67 -11.17
C ALA A 745 -23.84 17.17 -9.86
N PRO A 746 -25.13 16.86 -9.60
CA PRO A 746 -25.77 17.15 -8.31
C PRO A 746 -24.97 16.61 -7.13
N GLY A 747 -24.69 17.44 -6.13
CA GLY A 747 -23.84 17.11 -4.98
C GLY A 747 -22.33 17.01 -5.29
N GLY A 748 -21.93 17.23 -6.55
CA GLY A 748 -20.54 17.26 -6.98
C GLY A 748 -19.88 18.61 -6.79
N SER A 749 -18.58 18.68 -7.10
CA SER A 749 -17.84 19.94 -7.11
C SER A 749 -16.71 19.91 -8.13
N GLU A 750 -16.38 21.07 -8.67
CA GLU A 750 -15.17 21.30 -9.47
C GLU A 750 -14.27 22.33 -8.78
N TYR A 751 -13.01 22.43 -9.18
CA TYR A 751 -12.12 23.44 -8.65
C TYR A 751 -11.18 24.01 -9.71
N PHE A 752 -10.77 25.25 -9.46
CA PHE A 752 -9.65 25.87 -10.15
C PHE A 752 -8.68 26.46 -9.15
N GLY A 753 -7.40 26.49 -9.51
CA GLY A 753 -6.37 27.09 -8.69
C GLY A 753 -5.60 28.16 -9.44
N PHE A 754 -4.96 29.04 -8.69
CA PHE A 754 -4.22 30.18 -9.22
C PHE A 754 -3.11 30.62 -8.27
N ASN A 755 -2.01 31.09 -8.83
CA ASN A 755 -0.99 31.79 -8.06
C ASN A 755 -1.26 33.29 -8.08
N VAL A 756 -0.93 33.94 -6.97
CA VAL A 756 -1.13 35.37 -6.78
C VAL A 756 0.18 36.04 -6.43
N SER A 757 0.44 37.20 -7.04
CA SER A 757 1.45 38.15 -6.59
C SER A 757 0.76 39.20 -5.71
N GLY A 758 1.25 39.39 -4.47
CA GLY A 758 0.58 40.14 -3.41
C GLY A 758 -0.15 39.23 -2.41
N LEU A 759 -0.48 39.75 -1.23
CA LEU A 759 -1.05 38.97 -0.12
C LEU A 759 -2.57 39.19 0.09
N GLY A 760 -3.25 39.95 -0.76
CA GLY A 760 -4.70 40.15 -0.67
C GLY A 760 -5.50 38.91 -1.08
N THR A 761 -6.47 38.49 -0.29
CA THR A 761 -7.34 37.34 -0.62
C THR A 761 -8.56 37.77 -1.44
N PRO A 762 -9.21 36.85 -2.17
CA PRO A 762 -10.42 37.13 -2.94
C PRO A 762 -11.55 37.66 -2.05
N THR A 763 -12.23 38.70 -2.53
CA THR A 763 -13.47 39.23 -1.96
C THR A 763 -14.60 39.10 -2.98
N ASN A 764 -15.86 39.21 -2.52
CA ASN A 764 -17.04 39.10 -3.38
C ASN A 764 -17.09 37.81 -4.22
N LEU A 765 -16.59 36.69 -3.66
CA LEU A 765 -16.58 35.41 -4.36
C LEU A 765 -18.01 34.91 -4.57
N THR A 766 -18.42 34.79 -5.84
CA THR A 766 -19.73 34.27 -6.24
C THR A 766 -19.58 33.26 -7.38
N CYS A 767 -20.53 32.34 -7.49
CA CYS A 767 -20.58 31.35 -8.57
C CYS A 767 -21.98 31.16 -9.12
N ARG A 768 -22.08 30.93 -10.43
CA ARG A 768 -23.35 30.76 -11.15
C ARG A 768 -23.24 29.84 -12.35
#